data_AF-A0A927I2D0-F1
#
_entry.id   AF-A0A927I2D0-F1
#
_cell.length_a   1.000
_cell.length_b   1.000
_cell.length_c   1.000
_cell.angle_alpha   90.00
_cell.angle_beta   90.00
_cell.angle_gamma   90.00
#
_symmetry.space_group_name_H-M   'P 1'
#
loop_
_entity.id
_entity.type
_entity.pdbx_description
1 polymer ?
#
loop_
_entity_poly.entity_id
_entity_poly.type
_entity_poly.pdbx_seq_one_letter_code
_entity_poly.pdbx_strand_id
1 'polypeptide(L)'
;MTSLETRPFSASSSWNTPVSSNATFTKLGWPASTGYNYSVAWDSYSPSVYVASASDPLVQVTYPPGWGYPGGTVSVHMPAAANGAAGTDGELIVIDGDIAYNFWQFNRTSNTTASAASFGSENIVTGDGWGTKSPFLSAGITAAGASQLGGLLVKAETDDGVIDHALQLAVDFSLAKPGAVGQAISSDGSNASGIVQEGQLLAFPPGTPMPAGLSPLGQQVFKAMQTYGAYVIDVAGGTTNIRAQANAYDDATMTALWHDMGNITPLLQGVSNNSGSGSTGGTGGTVTDPPPVITNPPPVTTQPTTDTTKPTVQWVAANGPGVVNGTGTVKAGDTVRLTLKFSEAVDVSGTALLSLNDKGTAKYVSGTGTDTLQFDYKVAAGENTADLAISGYDLSGVKDKAGNAVDLNGAPTLPAGTLVVDTSTSTGTTTPKDTTAPTVQWIAATGAGITNGTGTVKAGDTVRLSVNFNEGVTVNGTPTLSLNTGGTAKYVGGAGTSTLQFDYVVKAGEKASDLAVAGYNLKGVTDLAGNAANAAGAPLQPAGVLAVGGSAAKVQWIAATGTELSNGTGTVKAGNTVRLSVNFNDVMTVSGTPTLSLNSGGTAKYVGGAGTSTLQFDYKVQAGEKASDLEVARYNLGGVKDRAGNAVDIAGAPHQPAGVLAVGATTASDPTAPKVQWIAASGSGISDGSGTVKAGDTVWLSVNFKDAMTVNGAPSLSLSSGGTAKYVSGSGTNTLQFKYVVGAGESAPDLEVSGYDLKGVTDRAGKSVNIAGAPHQPAGVLTIAADASAGTASVNPLAKTVASAASDLAAPATVTSGTSAQTASQQWFGGHGGSVTDAAFGSGRTLGYSGSQDGGASADPSQGSAMSKLALLNQYAASSFATPAPTSFGAMTQAWLNSSTQTLAKPRG
;
A
#
# COMPACT_ATOMS: atom_id res chain seq x y z
N MET A 1 -23.31 2.92 -13.00
CA MET A 1 -22.36 2.60 -14.10
C MET A 1 -22.29 1.08 -14.29
N THR A 2 -21.63 0.61 -15.35
CA THR A 2 -21.32 -0.83 -15.55
C THR A 2 -19.82 -1.12 -15.74
N SER A 3 -19.01 -0.10 -15.95
CA SER A 3 -17.55 -0.14 -16.03
C SER A 3 -16.95 1.11 -15.38
N LEU A 4 -15.62 1.16 -15.30
CA LEU A 4 -14.84 2.31 -14.81
C LEU A 4 -14.34 3.22 -15.96
N GLU A 5 -14.85 3.01 -17.18
CA GLU A 5 -14.44 3.74 -18.39
C GLU A 5 -15.16 5.10 -18.52
N THR A 6 -16.16 5.36 -17.67
CA THR A 6 -16.89 6.63 -17.62
C THR A 6 -16.50 7.40 -16.37
N ARG A 7 -15.96 8.61 -16.53
CA ARG A 7 -15.60 9.51 -15.42
C ARG A 7 -16.74 9.68 -14.41
N PRO A 8 -16.45 9.70 -13.09
CA PRO A 8 -17.47 9.81 -12.06
C PRO A 8 -18.02 11.24 -11.90
N PHE A 9 -19.20 11.31 -11.30
CA PHE A 9 -19.97 12.51 -10.96
C PHE A 9 -20.55 13.25 -12.17
N SER A 10 -21.47 14.16 -11.88
CA SER A 10 -22.14 15.01 -12.87
C SER A 10 -21.13 15.84 -13.69
N ALA A 11 -21.51 16.23 -14.90
CA ALA A 11 -20.67 17.09 -15.75
C ALA A 11 -20.45 18.51 -15.16
N SER A 12 -21.32 18.93 -14.23
CA SER A 12 -21.18 20.16 -13.43
C SER A 12 -20.37 19.97 -12.14
N SER A 13 -19.85 18.78 -11.86
CA SER A 13 -18.88 18.56 -10.79
C SER A 13 -17.61 19.38 -11.05
N SER A 14 -17.04 19.94 -9.99
CA SER A 14 -15.74 20.59 -10.04
C SER A 14 -14.59 19.63 -10.38
N TRP A 15 -14.76 18.32 -10.12
CA TRP A 15 -13.84 17.30 -10.63
C TRP A 15 -13.83 17.23 -12.16
N ASN A 16 -14.97 17.48 -12.81
CA ASN A 16 -15.14 17.39 -14.27
C ASN A 16 -15.04 18.76 -14.98
N THR A 17 -14.76 19.83 -14.24
CA THR A 17 -14.76 21.22 -14.75
C THR A 17 -13.34 21.70 -15.03
N PRO A 18 -12.98 22.07 -16.28
CA PRO A 18 -11.67 22.63 -16.59
C PRO A 18 -11.35 23.93 -15.82
N VAL A 19 -10.06 24.20 -15.65
CA VAL A 19 -9.57 25.47 -15.12
C VAL A 19 -9.91 26.60 -16.09
N SER A 20 -10.61 27.61 -15.58
CA SER A 20 -11.04 28.78 -16.34
C SER A 20 -9.85 29.53 -16.94
N SER A 21 -9.98 29.96 -18.20
CA SER A 21 -9.00 30.83 -18.87
C SER A 21 -8.72 32.14 -18.11
N ASN A 22 -9.62 32.53 -17.22
CA ASN A 22 -9.57 33.76 -16.44
C ASN A 22 -9.12 33.51 -14.98
N ALA A 23 -8.74 32.28 -14.63
CA ALA A 23 -8.29 31.93 -13.29
C ALA A 23 -6.97 32.62 -12.93
N THR A 24 -6.83 33.01 -11.66
CA THR A 24 -5.62 33.67 -11.15
C THR A 24 -4.77 32.70 -10.33
N PHE A 25 -3.49 32.59 -10.71
CA PHE A 25 -2.55 31.60 -10.17
C PHE A 25 -1.62 32.24 -9.14
N THR A 26 -1.53 31.64 -7.95
CA THR A 26 -0.66 32.07 -6.86
C THR A 26 0.48 31.08 -6.67
N LYS A 27 1.72 31.50 -6.93
CA LYS A 27 2.89 30.63 -6.77
C LYS A 27 3.02 30.13 -5.34
N LEU A 28 3.15 28.80 -5.20
CA LEU A 28 3.27 28.12 -3.91
C LEU A 28 4.73 27.87 -3.51
N GLY A 29 4.90 27.63 -2.21
CA GLY A 29 6.18 27.48 -1.53
C GLY A 29 6.86 26.10 -1.60
N TRP A 30 6.43 25.20 -2.50
CA TRP A 30 7.33 24.32 -3.25
C TRP A 30 8.66 23.90 -2.56
N PRO A 31 8.70 23.02 -1.54
CA PRO A 31 9.96 22.37 -1.17
C PRO A 31 10.67 21.79 -2.39
N ALA A 32 11.99 21.87 -2.43
CA ALA A 32 12.78 21.24 -3.49
C ALA A 32 12.48 19.73 -3.56
N SER A 33 12.43 19.17 -4.78
CA SER A 33 12.27 17.72 -4.93
C SER A 33 13.48 16.99 -4.35
N THR A 34 13.23 16.10 -3.40
CA THR A 34 14.23 15.19 -2.83
C THR A 34 14.30 13.87 -3.62
N GLY A 35 13.44 13.72 -4.63
CA GLY A 35 13.20 12.45 -5.33
C GLY A 35 12.21 11.50 -4.63
N TYR A 36 11.62 11.88 -3.48
CA TYR A 36 10.66 11.05 -2.74
C TYR A 36 9.56 11.83 -1.99
N ASN A 37 9.71 13.14 -1.80
CA ASN A 37 8.69 14.00 -1.17
C ASN A 37 7.50 14.32 -2.08
N TYR A 38 7.56 13.94 -3.35
CA TYR A 38 6.45 13.96 -4.31
C TYR A 38 6.32 12.59 -4.95
N SER A 39 5.11 12.05 -5.02
CA SER A 39 4.89 10.63 -5.35
C SER A 39 3.49 10.34 -5.91
N VAL A 40 3.26 9.08 -6.29
CA VAL A 40 1.93 8.47 -6.41
C VAL A 40 1.79 7.38 -5.34
N ALA A 41 0.60 7.23 -4.76
CA ALA A 41 0.22 6.12 -3.90
C ALA A 41 -0.67 5.13 -4.67
N TRP A 42 -0.33 3.84 -4.65
CA TRP A 42 -1.03 2.80 -5.44
C TRP A 42 -1.12 1.42 -4.77
N ASP A 43 -0.75 1.25 -3.49
CA ASP A 43 -0.62 -0.08 -2.88
C ASP A 43 -1.30 -0.20 -1.50
N SER A 44 -0.80 0.56 -0.52
CA SER A 44 -1.11 0.39 0.90
C SER A 44 -1.95 1.56 1.43
N TYR A 45 -1.78 2.74 0.81
CA TYR A 45 -2.36 4.02 1.21
C TYR A 45 -3.16 4.65 0.06
N SER A 46 -3.86 3.82 -0.72
CA SER A 46 -4.70 4.23 -1.85
C SER A 46 -5.85 3.21 -1.99
N PRO A 47 -7.06 3.60 -2.41
CA PRO A 47 -8.21 2.71 -2.39
C PRO A 47 -8.10 1.58 -3.42
N SER A 48 -8.46 0.36 -3.01
CA SER A 48 -8.82 -0.69 -3.97
C SER A 48 -10.25 -0.45 -4.47
N VAL A 49 -10.48 -0.59 -5.78
CA VAL A 49 -11.78 -0.28 -6.41
C VAL A 49 -12.36 -1.53 -7.07
N TYR A 50 -13.64 -1.81 -6.79
CA TYR A 50 -14.38 -2.93 -7.38
C TYR A 50 -15.74 -2.45 -7.90
N VAL A 51 -16.10 -2.87 -9.11
CA VAL A 51 -17.47 -2.73 -9.63
C VAL A 51 -18.23 -4.02 -9.28
N ALA A 52 -19.41 -3.88 -8.70
CA ALA A 52 -20.28 -4.98 -8.32
C ALA A 52 -21.34 -5.29 -9.38
N SER A 53 -21.82 -6.52 -9.38
CA SER A 53 -22.94 -7.00 -10.18
C SER A 53 -24.12 -7.39 -9.29
N ALA A 54 -25.33 -7.37 -9.86
CA ALA A 54 -26.53 -7.90 -9.20
C ALA A 54 -26.49 -9.43 -8.94
N SER A 55 -25.42 -10.11 -9.36
CA SER A 55 -25.13 -11.52 -9.06
C SER A 55 -24.12 -11.72 -7.92
N ASP A 56 -23.48 -10.66 -7.43
CA ASP A 56 -22.54 -10.74 -6.31
C ASP A 56 -23.27 -10.86 -4.96
N PRO A 57 -22.64 -11.48 -3.93
CA PRO A 57 -23.28 -11.62 -2.62
C PRO A 57 -23.50 -10.24 -1.97
N LEU A 58 -24.70 -10.04 -1.45
CA LEU A 58 -25.03 -8.87 -0.63
C LEU A 58 -24.29 -8.96 0.72
N VAL A 59 -23.35 -8.06 0.94
CA VAL A 59 -22.56 -7.95 2.17
C VAL A 59 -23.19 -6.93 3.10
N GLN A 60 -23.39 -7.35 4.35
CA GLN A 60 -23.74 -6.48 5.47
C GLN A 60 -22.45 -5.90 6.06
N VAL A 61 -22.18 -4.61 5.81
CA VAL A 61 -21.01 -3.89 6.35
C VAL A 61 -21.44 -3.06 7.57
N THR A 62 -20.98 -3.42 8.76
CA THR A 62 -21.29 -2.69 10.00
C THR A 62 -20.21 -1.64 10.30
N TYR A 63 -20.63 -0.41 10.66
CA TYR A 63 -19.74 0.73 10.88
C TYR A 63 -20.21 1.62 12.05
N PRO A 64 -19.29 2.29 12.79
CA PRO A 64 -19.63 3.22 13.87
C PRO A 64 -20.09 4.59 13.34
N PRO A 65 -20.66 5.48 14.18
CA PRO A 65 -20.99 6.84 13.77
C PRO A 65 -19.73 7.63 13.38
N GLY A 66 -19.77 8.31 12.25
CA GLY A 66 -18.64 9.06 11.68
C GLY A 66 -19.02 9.71 10.35
N TRP A 67 -18.26 10.73 9.90
CA TRP A 67 -18.44 11.37 8.59
C TRP A 67 -19.86 11.89 8.27
N GLY A 68 -20.64 12.19 9.31
CA GLY A 68 -22.04 12.61 9.20
C GLY A 68 -23.06 11.47 9.20
N TYR A 69 -22.61 10.22 9.03
CA TYR A 69 -23.46 9.04 9.07
C TYR A 69 -23.70 8.57 10.51
N PRO A 70 -24.95 8.23 10.90
CA PRO A 70 -25.20 7.47 12.11
C PRO A 70 -24.64 6.06 11.95
N GLY A 71 -24.05 5.51 13.01
CA GLY A 71 -23.52 4.14 13.02
C GLY A 71 -24.63 3.12 12.80
N GLY A 72 -24.33 2.09 12.02
CA GLY A 72 -25.34 1.17 11.52
C GLY A 72 -24.75 0.04 10.68
N THR A 73 -25.54 -0.45 9.73
CA THR A 73 -25.12 -1.49 8.78
C THR A 73 -25.66 -1.15 7.40
N VAL A 74 -24.80 -1.17 6.40
CA VAL A 74 -25.14 -0.94 4.99
C VAL A 74 -25.08 -2.26 4.22
N SER A 75 -26.03 -2.45 3.31
CA SER A 75 -26.07 -3.58 2.38
C SER A 75 -25.49 -3.16 1.03
N VAL A 76 -24.49 -3.89 0.53
CA VAL A 76 -23.85 -3.63 -0.77
C VAL A 76 -23.57 -4.96 -1.47
N HIS A 77 -23.83 -5.09 -2.76
CA HIS A 77 -23.33 -6.24 -3.53
C HIS A 77 -21.80 -6.15 -3.60
N MET A 78 -21.06 -7.19 -3.24
CA MET A 78 -19.59 -7.15 -3.25
C MET A 78 -18.98 -8.42 -3.85
N PRO A 79 -18.22 -8.32 -4.96
CA PRO A 79 -17.45 -9.43 -5.51
C PRO A 79 -16.69 -10.21 -4.44
N ALA A 80 -16.57 -11.53 -4.59
CA ALA A 80 -15.92 -12.37 -3.56
C ALA A 80 -14.45 -11.98 -3.30
N ALA A 81 -13.79 -11.34 -4.27
CA ALA A 81 -12.44 -10.80 -4.14
C ALA A 81 -12.37 -9.37 -3.54
N ALA A 82 -13.51 -8.68 -3.39
CA ALA A 82 -13.54 -7.31 -2.88
C ALA A 82 -13.11 -7.27 -1.40
N ASN A 83 -11.98 -6.59 -1.17
CA ASN A 83 -11.35 -6.36 0.11
C ASN A 83 -10.55 -5.04 0.05
N GLY A 84 -10.26 -4.44 1.21
CA GLY A 84 -9.49 -3.19 1.30
C GLY A 84 -8.02 -3.33 0.88
N ALA A 85 -7.40 -2.17 0.65
CA ALA A 85 -5.98 -2.02 0.35
C ALA A 85 -5.07 -2.61 1.45
N ALA A 86 -3.82 -2.91 1.11
CA ALA A 86 -2.95 -3.75 1.94
C ALA A 86 -2.37 -3.06 3.21
N GLY A 87 -2.50 -1.74 3.33
CA GLY A 87 -1.98 -0.96 4.45
C GLY A 87 -2.93 -0.83 5.65
N THR A 88 -2.55 -0.01 6.63
CA THR A 88 -3.30 0.20 7.88
C THR A 88 -4.68 0.79 7.70
N ASP A 89 -4.90 1.45 6.57
CA ASP A 89 -6.09 2.26 6.34
C ASP A 89 -7.18 1.44 5.63
N GLY A 90 -6.82 0.25 5.12
CA GLY A 90 -7.73 -0.80 4.64
C GLY A 90 -8.80 -0.29 3.67
N GLU A 91 -8.46 0.68 2.83
CA GLU A 91 -9.45 1.43 2.06
C GLU A 91 -10.06 0.60 0.93
N LEU A 92 -11.39 0.65 0.83
CA LEU A 92 -12.17 -0.03 -0.19
C LEU A 92 -13.21 0.92 -0.79
N ILE A 93 -13.26 0.98 -2.11
CA ILE A 93 -14.38 1.52 -2.87
C ILE A 93 -15.12 0.36 -3.56
N VAL A 94 -16.42 0.25 -3.32
CA VAL A 94 -17.31 -0.61 -4.12
C VAL A 94 -18.32 0.27 -4.86
N ILE A 95 -18.40 0.09 -6.17
CA ILE A 95 -19.46 0.69 -7.00
C ILE A 95 -20.58 -0.35 -7.16
N ASP A 96 -21.76 -0.05 -6.62
CA ASP A 96 -22.96 -0.89 -6.74
C ASP A 96 -24.07 -0.04 -7.39
N GLY A 97 -24.39 -0.37 -8.64
CA GLY A 97 -25.24 0.47 -9.49
C GLY A 97 -24.61 1.84 -9.77
N ASP A 98 -25.25 2.90 -9.28
CA ASP A 98 -24.81 4.30 -9.42
C ASP A 98 -24.29 4.90 -8.11
N ILE A 99 -24.07 4.08 -7.06
CA ILE A 99 -23.53 4.53 -5.78
C ILE A 99 -22.12 3.97 -5.58
N ALA A 100 -21.17 4.83 -5.21
CA ALA A 100 -19.87 4.43 -4.70
C ALA A 100 -19.89 4.42 -3.17
N TYR A 101 -19.56 3.28 -2.58
CA TYR A 101 -19.43 3.07 -1.14
C TYR A 101 -17.95 3.09 -0.78
N ASN A 102 -17.53 4.09 -0.01
CA ASN A 102 -16.16 4.31 0.44
C ASN A 102 -16.04 3.81 1.89
N PHE A 103 -15.10 2.91 2.17
CA PHE A 103 -14.92 2.30 3.49
C PHE A 103 -13.49 2.49 4.00
N TRP A 104 -13.36 2.96 5.25
CA TRP A 104 -12.10 3.04 5.97
C TRP A 104 -11.92 1.80 6.87
N GLN A 105 -10.72 1.23 6.88
CA GLN A 105 -10.36 -0.02 7.58
C GLN A 105 -11.37 -1.14 7.32
N PHE A 106 -11.64 -1.41 6.04
CA PHE A 106 -12.54 -2.48 5.63
C PHE A 106 -11.98 -3.85 5.98
N ASN A 107 -12.77 -4.65 6.68
CA ASN A 107 -12.44 -6.00 7.12
C ASN A 107 -13.58 -6.96 6.79
N ARG A 108 -13.39 -7.81 5.78
CA ARG A 108 -14.38 -8.82 5.38
C ARG A 108 -14.37 -10.00 6.33
N THR A 109 -15.49 -10.24 7.01
CA THR A 109 -15.62 -11.31 8.03
C THR A 109 -16.28 -12.58 7.49
N SER A 110 -17.03 -12.49 6.39
CA SER A 110 -17.53 -13.64 5.63
C SER A 110 -17.91 -13.24 4.19
N ASN A 111 -18.45 -14.19 3.41
CA ASN A 111 -18.99 -13.89 2.08
C ASN A 111 -20.12 -12.84 2.11
N THR A 112 -20.85 -12.71 3.23
CA THR A 112 -22.04 -11.84 3.38
C THR A 112 -21.93 -10.85 4.55
N THR A 113 -20.78 -10.74 5.23
CA THR A 113 -20.58 -9.82 6.36
C THR A 113 -19.19 -9.16 6.33
N ALA A 114 -19.12 -7.91 6.75
CA ALA A 114 -17.89 -7.15 6.92
C ALA A 114 -18.05 -6.07 8.00
N SER A 115 -16.95 -5.42 8.35
CA SER A 115 -16.92 -4.23 9.21
C SER A 115 -16.03 -3.15 8.62
N ALA A 116 -16.32 -1.89 8.90
CA ALA A 116 -15.47 -0.75 8.58
C ALA A 116 -15.37 0.19 9.79
N ALA A 117 -14.24 0.89 9.95
CA ALA A 117 -14.07 1.92 10.97
C ALA A 117 -14.75 3.25 10.59
N SER A 118 -15.02 3.46 9.29
CA SER A 118 -15.85 4.56 8.79
C SER A 118 -16.40 4.27 7.41
N PHE A 119 -17.44 5.01 7.03
CA PHE A 119 -18.19 4.86 5.80
C PHE A 119 -18.61 6.23 5.27
N GLY A 120 -18.59 6.40 3.95
CA GLY A 120 -19.31 7.45 3.23
C GLY A 120 -19.71 6.98 1.83
N SER A 121 -20.75 7.57 1.25
CA SER A 121 -21.25 7.19 -0.08
C SER A 121 -21.70 8.38 -0.90
N GLU A 122 -21.52 8.30 -2.22
CA GLU A 122 -21.97 9.32 -3.16
C GLU A 122 -22.52 8.69 -4.45
N ASN A 123 -23.41 9.39 -5.15
CA ASN A 123 -23.91 8.97 -6.46
C ASN A 123 -22.94 9.41 -7.56
N ILE A 124 -22.37 8.44 -8.29
CA ILE A 124 -21.34 8.68 -9.30
C ILE A 124 -21.88 9.16 -10.65
N VAL A 125 -23.18 9.45 -10.76
CA VAL A 125 -23.83 9.99 -11.97
C VAL A 125 -24.43 11.37 -11.71
N THR A 126 -25.11 11.57 -10.57
CA THR A 126 -25.82 12.81 -10.23
C THR A 126 -25.14 13.65 -9.15
N GLY A 127 -24.21 13.07 -8.37
CA GLY A 127 -23.45 13.80 -7.35
C GLY A 127 -22.44 14.78 -7.95
N ASP A 128 -21.82 15.59 -7.09
CA ASP A 128 -20.70 16.45 -7.46
C ASP A 128 -19.35 15.96 -6.91
N GLY A 129 -19.35 14.88 -6.11
CA GLY A 129 -18.15 14.28 -5.49
C GLY A 129 -17.76 14.87 -4.12
N TRP A 130 -18.54 15.81 -3.58
CA TRP A 130 -18.28 16.48 -2.31
C TRP A 130 -19.45 16.32 -1.32
N GLY A 131 -19.12 16.18 -0.03
CA GLY A 131 -20.16 16.13 1.00
C GLY A 131 -20.88 17.47 1.25
N THR A 132 -21.89 17.45 2.10
CA THR A 132 -22.65 18.63 2.53
C THR A 132 -22.21 19.13 3.91
N LYS A 133 -22.19 20.46 4.11
CA LYS A 133 -21.84 21.10 5.40
C LYS A 133 -23.01 21.15 6.40
N SER A 134 -24.25 21.16 5.90
CA SER A 134 -25.48 21.24 6.71
C SER A 134 -26.65 20.57 5.97
N PRO A 135 -27.13 19.38 6.40
CA PRO A 135 -26.52 18.53 7.44
C PRO A 135 -25.08 18.15 7.07
N PHE A 136 -24.23 17.92 8.08
CA PHE A 136 -22.89 17.40 7.83
C PHE A 136 -23.00 15.95 7.36
N LEU A 137 -22.59 15.67 6.12
CA LEU A 137 -22.66 14.35 5.50
C LEU A 137 -21.57 14.25 4.42
N SER A 138 -20.68 13.27 4.52
CA SER A 138 -19.54 13.12 3.60
C SER A 138 -19.87 12.30 2.35
N ALA A 139 -19.29 12.67 1.21
CA ALA A 139 -19.31 11.89 -0.02
C ALA A 139 -18.33 10.69 0.01
N GLY A 140 -17.46 10.62 1.02
CA GLY A 140 -16.48 9.56 1.23
C GLY A 140 -15.81 9.65 2.61
N ILE A 141 -14.52 9.32 2.68
CA ILE A 141 -13.76 9.21 3.94
C ILE A 141 -12.51 10.11 4.01
N THR A 142 -12.29 11.00 3.04
CA THR A 142 -11.10 11.87 3.01
C THR A 142 -11.23 13.04 3.99
N ALA A 143 -10.12 13.62 4.48
CA ALA A 143 -10.16 14.78 5.39
C ALA A 143 -11.09 15.92 4.91
N ALA A 144 -11.07 16.19 3.60
CA ALA A 144 -11.95 17.17 2.93
C ALA A 144 -13.45 16.83 2.92
N GLY A 145 -13.81 15.57 3.19
CA GLY A 145 -15.16 15.00 3.05
C GLY A 145 -15.60 14.77 1.60
N ALA A 146 -14.62 14.49 0.72
CA ALA A 146 -14.85 14.14 -0.68
C ALA A 146 -15.05 12.62 -0.87
N SER A 147 -15.65 12.22 -2.00
CA SER A 147 -15.59 10.83 -2.45
C SER A 147 -14.17 10.48 -2.87
N GLN A 148 -13.71 9.27 -2.52
CA GLN A 148 -12.38 8.80 -2.91
C GLN A 148 -12.25 8.50 -4.42
N LEU A 149 -13.34 8.43 -5.17
CA LEU A 149 -13.31 8.40 -6.64
C LEU A 149 -13.09 9.78 -7.25
N GLY A 150 -13.29 10.87 -6.50
CA GLY A 150 -12.98 12.22 -6.96
C GLY A 150 -11.50 12.31 -7.28
N GLY A 151 -11.15 12.38 -8.56
CA GLY A 151 -9.77 12.52 -9.02
C GLY A 151 -8.82 11.36 -8.73
N LEU A 152 -9.33 10.15 -8.52
CA LEU A 152 -8.50 8.94 -8.46
C LEU A 152 -7.95 8.62 -9.85
N LEU A 153 -6.69 8.19 -9.99
CA LEU A 153 -6.25 7.58 -11.24
C LEU A 153 -6.83 6.16 -11.33
N VAL A 154 -7.78 5.92 -12.24
CA VAL A 154 -8.36 4.59 -12.47
C VAL A 154 -7.80 4.00 -13.75
N LYS A 155 -7.45 2.70 -13.75
CA LYS A 155 -6.63 2.16 -14.85
C LYS A 155 -7.34 2.21 -16.21
N ALA A 156 -8.66 2.01 -16.23
CA ALA A 156 -9.48 2.11 -17.45
C ALA A 156 -9.27 3.46 -18.17
N GLU A 157 -9.43 4.57 -17.43
CA GLU A 157 -9.27 5.93 -17.96
C GLU A 157 -7.84 6.18 -18.47
N THR A 158 -6.83 5.67 -17.77
CA THR A 158 -5.42 5.85 -18.18
C THR A 158 -4.97 4.96 -19.34
N ASP A 159 -5.65 3.83 -19.57
CA ASP A 159 -5.42 2.95 -20.72
C ASP A 159 -5.96 3.59 -22.02
N ASP A 160 -7.05 4.37 -21.93
CA ASP A 160 -7.58 5.19 -23.02
C ASP A 160 -6.70 6.42 -23.36
N GLY A 161 -5.70 6.72 -22.53
CA GLY A 161 -4.65 7.71 -22.81
C GLY A 161 -5.01 9.15 -22.49
N VAL A 162 -6.19 9.42 -21.91
CA VAL A 162 -6.71 10.74 -21.58
C VAL A 162 -7.38 10.72 -20.20
N ILE A 163 -7.02 11.68 -19.35
CA ILE A 163 -7.59 11.86 -18.01
C ILE A 163 -8.44 13.13 -18.05
N ASP A 164 -9.76 12.98 -18.14
CA ASP A 164 -10.73 14.06 -18.40
C ASP A 164 -11.41 14.60 -17.13
N HIS A 165 -10.64 14.68 -16.04
CA HIS A 165 -11.02 15.20 -14.73
C HIS A 165 -9.81 15.75 -13.94
N ALA A 166 -10.06 16.51 -12.88
CA ALA A 166 -9.05 16.97 -11.91
C ALA A 166 -8.58 15.81 -11.03
N LEU A 167 -7.33 15.84 -10.54
CA LEU A 167 -6.76 14.78 -9.71
C LEU A 167 -6.89 15.04 -8.20
N GLN A 168 -6.87 14.00 -7.38
CA GLN A 168 -6.81 14.14 -5.93
C GLN A 168 -5.36 14.18 -5.43
N LEU A 169 -5.09 15.07 -4.48
CA LEU A 169 -3.78 15.26 -3.87
C LEU A 169 -3.89 15.11 -2.34
N ALA A 170 -3.23 14.10 -1.78
CA ALA A 170 -2.98 14.02 -0.35
C ALA A 170 -1.63 14.68 -0.04
N VAL A 171 -1.64 15.73 0.79
CA VAL A 171 -0.52 16.65 0.95
C VAL A 171 0.23 16.37 2.25
N ASP A 172 1.57 16.42 2.22
CA ASP A 172 2.37 16.22 3.43
C ASP A 172 1.91 17.16 4.57
N PHE A 173 1.81 16.62 5.79
CA PHE A 173 1.30 17.35 6.96
C PHE A 173 2.08 18.65 7.29
N SER A 174 3.35 18.78 6.88
CA SER A 174 4.09 20.04 7.03
C SER A 174 3.67 21.12 6.03
N LEU A 175 2.93 20.77 4.98
CA LEU A 175 2.46 21.65 3.91
C LEU A 175 0.96 21.98 4.00
N ALA A 176 0.18 21.21 4.77
CA ALA A 176 -1.25 21.41 4.99
C ALA A 176 -1.55 22.40 6.15
N LYS A 177 -2.27 23.49 5.84
CA LYS A 177 -2.73 24.49 6.80
C LYS A 177 -4.10 24.11 7.39
N PRO A 178 -4.44 24.61 8.60
CA PRO A 178 -5.79 24.50 9.13
C PRO A 178 -6.87 25.13 8.26
N GLY A 179 -7.96 24.39 8.05
CA GLY A 179 -9.25 24.90 7.60
C GLY A 179 -9.56 24.60 6.13
N ALA A 180 -10.78 24.13 5.89
CA ALA A 180 -11.30 23.76 4.58
C ALA A 180 -11.68 24.98 3.72
N VAL A 181 -11.41 24.91 2.41
CA VAL A 181 -11.80 25.90 1.40
C VAL A 181 -12.60 25.27 0.26
N GLY A 182 -13.23 26.09 -0.58
CA GLY A 182 -14.06 25.60 -1.69
C GLY A 182 -15.21 24.70 -1.21
N GLN A 183 -15.37 23.55 -1.87
CA GLN A 183 -16.41 22.56 -1.55
C GLN A 183 -16.05 21.64 -0.37
N ALA A 184 -14.80 21.57 0.07
CA ALA A 184 -14.42 20.72 1.21
C ALA A 184 -15.20 21.09 2.48
N ILE A 185 -15.70 20.07 3.18
CA ILE A 185 -16.59 20.22 4.35
C ILE A 185 -15.87 20.10 5.68
N SER A 186 -14.69 19.50 5.68
CA SER A 186 -13.82 19.30 6.84
C SER A 186 -12.35 19.42 6.43
N SER A 187 -11.47 19.45 7.41
CA SER A 187 -10.01 19.58 7.28
C SER A 187 -9.39 19.09 8.59
N ASP A 188 -8.29 18.35 8.50
CA ASP A 188 -7.44 17.95 9.64
C ASP A 188 -6.00 18.51 9.53
N GLY A 189 -5.69 19.21 8.44
CA GLY A 189 -4.53 20.07 8.28
C GLY A 189 -4.27 20.93 9.51
N SER A 190 -3.01 20.96 9.96
CA SER A 190 -2.68 21.48 11.30
C SER A 190 -1.50 22.45 11.33
N ASN A 191 -0.68 22.55 10.27
CA ASN A 191 0.48 23.44 10.26
C ASN A 191 0.11 24.86 9.80
N ALA A 192 0.05 25.81 10.73
CA ALA A 192 -0.16 27.23 10.41
C ALA A 192 0.87 27.80 9.40
N SER A 193 2.06 27.19 9.31
CA SER A 193 3.13 27.56 8.36
C SER A 193 3.11 26.75 7.05
N GLY A 194 2.07 25.95 6.79
CA GLY A 194 1.90 25.23 5.54
C GLY A 194 1.72 26.16 4.32
N ILE A 195 1.46 25.58 3.15
CA ILE A 195 1.30 26.32 1.88
C ILE A 195 -0.13 26.22 1.31
N VAL A 196 -0.84 25.11 1.53
CA VAL A 196 -2.17 24.83 0.96
C VAL A 196 -3.20 24.43 2.02
N GLN A 197 -4.48 24.31 1.64
CA GLN A 197 -5.62 23.90 2.48
C GLN A 197 -6.46 22.84 1.76
N GLU A 198 -7.14 21.96 2.50
CA GLU A 198 -8.06 20.98 1.93
C GLU A 198 -9.24 21.66 1.20
N GLY A 199 -9.62 21.10 0.06
CA GLY A 199 -10.54 21.69 -0.92
C GLY A 199 -9.93 22.78 -1.81
N GLN A 200 -8.64 23.10 -1.65
CA GLN A 200 -7.97 24.05 -2.55
C GLN A 200 -7.68 23.40 -3.91
N LEU A 201 -8.11 24.06 -4.99
CA LEU A 201 -7.72 23.73 -6.36
C LEU A 201 -6.31 24.26 -6.66
N LEU A 202 -5.49 23.38 -7.22
CA LEU A 202 -4.12 23.62 -7.64
C LEU A 202 -3.99 23.28 -9.13
N ALA A 203 -3.29 24.09 -9.93
CA ALA A 203 -3.08 23.80 -11.35
C ALA A 203 -1.82 24.48 -11.90
N PHE A 204 -1.41 24.11 -13.11
CA PHE A 204 -0.32 24.81 -13.80
C PHE A 204 -0.81 26.09 -14.47
N PRO A 205 -0.07 27.22 -14.36
CA PRO A 205 -0.37 28.41 -15.14
C PRO A 205 -0.40 28.14 -16.65
N PRO A 206 -1.24 28.86 -17.44
CA PRO A 206 -1.27 28.74 -18.89
C PRO A 206 0.11 28.91 -19.52
N GLY A 207 0.46 28.00 -20.43
CA GLY A 207 1.78 28.00 -21.09
C GLY A 207 2.92 27.41 -20.26
N THR A 208 2.67 26.83 -19.07
CA THR A 208 3.68 26.04 -18.35
C THR A 208 4.15 24.87 -19.24
N PRO A 209 5.45 24.76 -19.55
CA PRO A 209 5.95 23.70 -20.42
C PRO A 209 5.94 22.35 -19.68
N MET A 210 5.62 21.29 -20.40
CA MET A 210 5.77 19.92 -19.92
C MET A 210 7.26 19.59 -19.73
N PRO A 211 7.67 19.05 -18.55
CA PRO A 211 9.03 18.55 -18.36
C PRO A 211 9.42 17.52 -19.43
N ALA A 212 10.67 17.57 -19.88
CA ALA A 212 11.20 16.59 -20.83
C ALA A 212 11.47 15.25 -20.12
N GLY A 213 11.18 14.13 -20.80
CA GLY A 213 11.49 12.80 -20.31
C GLY A 213 10.45 12.14 -19.39
N LEU A 214 9.28 12.78 -19.19
CA LEU A 214 8.18 12.16 -18.44
C LEU A 214 7.71 10.85 -19.10
N SER A 215 7.33 9.87 -18.30
CA SER A 215 6.69 8.63 -18.77
C SER A 215 5.35 8.91 -19.47
N PRO A 216 4.82 7.97 -20.28
CA PRO A 216 3.53 8.16 -20.94
C PRO A 216 2.40 8.54 -19.99
N LEU A 217 2.36 7.95 -18.79
CA LEU A 217 1.36 8.27 -17.77
C LEU A 217 1.65 9.62 -17.08
N GLY A 218 2.91 9.95 -16.80
CA GLY A 218 3.29 11.28 -16.32
C GLY A 218 2.90 12.40 -17.29
N GLN A 219 2.95 12.15 -18.60
CA GLN A 219 2.45 13.08 -19.62
C GLN A 219 0.92 13.22 -19.61
N GLN A 220 0.16 12.15 -19.32
CA GLN A 220 -1.30 12.25 -19.11
C GLN A 220 -1.62 13.06 -17.85
N VAL A 221 -0.99 12.72 -16.73
CA VAL A 221 -1.14 13.40 -15.43
C VAL A 221 -0.78 14.88 -15.53
N PHE A 222 0.28 15.24 -16.27
CA PHE A 222 0.61 16.64 -16.55
C PHE A 222 -0.50 17.35 -17.34
N LYS A 223 -1.07 16.72 -18.37
CA LYS A 223 -2.20 17.30 -19.13
C LYS A 223 -3.44 17.49 -18.25
N ALA A 224 -3.76 16.52 -17.39
CA ALA A 224 -4.86 16.62 -16.42
C ALA A 224 -4.66 17.81 -15.46
N MET A 225 -3.47 17.93 -14.86
CA MET A 225 -3.12 19.05 -13.97
C MET A 225 -3.00 20.41 -14.69
N GLN A 226 -2.85 20.43 -16.02
CA GLN A 226 -2.90 21.63 -16.86
C GLN A 226 -4.34 22.03 -17.22
N THR A 227 -5.21 21.07 -17.51
CA THR A 227 -6.58 21.32 -17.99
C THR A 227 -7.61 21.42 -16.88
N TYR A 228 -7.56 20.53 -15.88
CA TYR A 228 -8.53 20.42 -14.78
C TYR A 228 -7.90 20.72 -13.41
N GLY A 229 -6.59 20.48 -13.27
CA GLY A 229 -5.85 20.71 -12.02
C GLY A 229 -5.89 19.52 -11.06
N ALA A 230 -5.69 19.80 -9.78
CA ALA A 230 -5.77 18.84 -8.69
C ALA A 230 -6.33 19.49 -7.42
N TYR A 231 -7.19 18.79 -6.70
CA TYR A 231 -7.74 19.21 -5.42
C TYR A 231 -6.98 18.58 -4.26
N VAL A 232 -6.62 19.39 -3.26
CA VAL A 232 -6.14 18.88 -1.97
C VAL A 232 -7.32 18.23 -1.25
N ILE A 233 -7.23 16.94 -0.93
CA ILE A 233 -8.33 16.18 -0.30
C ILE A 233 -8.04 15.68 1.11
N ASP A 234 -6.76 15.60 1.47
CA ASP A 234 -6.28 14.83 2.61
C ASP A 234 -4.86 15.19 3.02
N VAL A 235 -4.44 14.69 4.18
CA VAL A 235 -3.11 14.87 4.76
C VAL A 235 -2.33 13.55 4.74
N ALA A 236 -1.05 13.62 4.37
CA ALA A 236 -0.15 12.48 4.23
C ALA A 236 1.09 12.60 5.13
N GLY A 237 1.67 11.45 5.49
CA GLY A 237 2.87 11.37 6.33
C GLY A 237 4.17 11.28 5.52
N GLY A 238 4.89 12.38 5.34
CA GLY A 238 6.25 12.41 4.80
C GLY A 238 6.37 12.54 3.27
N THR A 239 5.26 12.60 2.54
CA THR A 239 5.24 12.77 1.08
C THR A 239 3.92 13.41 0.63
N THR A 240 3.96 14.22 -0.43
CA THR A 240 2.76 14.72 -1.12
C THR A 240 2.48 13.84 -2.33
N ASN A 241 1.32 13.20 -2.37
CA ASN A 241 1.01 12.17 -3.36
C ASN A 241 -0.31 12.42 -4.09
N ILE A 242 -0.35 12.06 -5.37
CA ILE A 242 -1.60 11.72 -6.06
C ILE A 242 -1.95 10.25 -5.81
N ARG A 243 -3.23 9.88 -5.93
CA ARG A 243 -3.70 8.52 -5.59
C ARG A 243 -4.17 7.76 -6.84
N ALA A 244 -3.87 6.47 -6.90
CA ALA A 244 -4.18 5.56 -8.00
C ALA A 244 -4.82 4.26 -7.51
N GLN A 245 -5.72 3.68 -8.30
CA GLN A 245 -6.44 2.44 -7.99
C GLN A 245 -5.50 1.30 -7.58
N ALA A 246 -5.60 0.85 -6.32
CA ALA A 246 -4.58 -0.02 -5.73
C ALA A 246 -4.58 -1.49 -6.20
N ASN A 247 -5.61 -1.90 -6.95
CA ASN A 247 -5.82 -3.27 -7.41
C ASN A 247 -5.79 -3.44 -8.94
N ALA A 248 -5.18 -2.50 -9.67
CA ALA A 248 -5.16 -2.52 -11.14
C ALA A 248 -3.81 -2.26 -11.81
N TYR A 249 -3.01 -1.30 -11.34
CA TYR A 249 -1.73 -0.95 -11.98
C TYR A 249 -0.60 -1.92 -11.66
N ASP A 250 0.39 -1.97 -12.56
CA ASP A 250 1.66 -2.65 -12.31
C ASP A 250 2.71 -1.71 -11.70
N ASP A 251 3.65 -2.29 -10.95
CA ASP A 251 4.68 -1.54 -10.23
C ASP A 251 5.63 -0.76 -11.15
N ALA A 252 5.82 -1.16 -12.41
CA ALA A 252 6.73 -0.46 -13.32
C ALA A 252 6.08 0.83 -13.85
N THR A 253 4.81 0.77 -14.25
CA THR A 253 4.02 1.95 -14.62
C THR A 253 3.92 2.94 -13.46
N MET A 254 3.70 2.46 -12.23
CA MET A 254 3.60 3.31 -11.04
C MET A 254 4.96 3.84 -10.56
N THR A 255 6.05 3.08 -10.65
CA THR A 255 7.41 3.57 -10.37
C THR A 255 7.83 4.66 -11.35
N ALA A 256 7.46 4.53 -12.63
CA ALA A 256 7.71 5.57 -13.64
C ALA A 256 6.96 6.88 -13.29
N LEU A 257 5.66 6.79 -12.97
CA LEU A 257 4.88 7.93 -12.51
C LEU A 257 5.43 8.52 -11.20
N TRP A 258 5.87 7.69 -10.26
CA TRP A 258 6.47 8.13 -8.99
C TRP A 258 7.71 9.01 -9.21
N HIS A 259 8.60 8.62 -10.14
CA HIS A 259 9.74 9.45 -10.54
C HIS A 259 9.30 10.75 -11.23
N ASP A 260 8.25 10.71 -12.05
CA ASP A 260 7.70 11.88 -12.74
C ASP A 260 7.12 12.93 -11.78
N MET A 261 6.46 12.50 -10.69
CA MET A 261 5.81 13.42 -9.74
C MET A 261 6.78 14.41 -9.08
N GLY A 262 8.07 14.05 -8.97
CA GLY A 262 9.16 14.93 -8.54
C GLY A 262 9.43 16.13 -9.45
N ASN A 263 9.00 16.06 -10.72
CA ASN A 263 9.08 17.13 -11.71
C ASN A 263 7.72 17.79 -12.00
N ILE A 264 6.61 17.11 -11.69
CA ILE A 264 5.24 17.57 -11.95
C ILE A 264 4.68 18.40 -10.78
N THR A 265 4.67 17.84 -9.55
CA THR A 265 3.99 18.47 -8.40
C THR A 265 4.50 19.88 -8.06
N PRO A 266 5.82 20.17 -8.08
CA PRO A 266 6.34 21.51 -7.77
C PRO A 266 5.91 22.63 -8.73
N LEU A 267 5.31 22.29 -9.87
CA LEU A 267 4.80 23.26 -10.85
C LEU A 267 3.40 23.78 -10.48
N LEU A 268 2.67 23.08 -9.61
CA LEU A 268 1.32 23.44 -9.17
C LEU A 268 1.29 24.80 -8.46
N GLN A 269 0.30 25.63 -8.81
CA GLN A 269 0.04 26.92 -8.18
C GLN A 269 -1.40 26.99 -7.67
N GLY A 270 -1.63 27.75 -6.60
CA GLY A 270 -2.95 27.89 -5.99
C GLY A 270 -3.89 28.66 -6.92
N VAL A 271 -5.00 28.03 -7.32
CA VAL A 271 -5.96 28.60 -8.26
C VAL A 271 -7.00 29.43 -7.50
N SER A 272 -7.41 30.54 -8.10
CA SER A 272 -8.44 31.44 -7.59
C SER A 272 -9.27 32.01 -8.75
N ASN A 273 -10.48 32.52 -8.48
CA ASN A 273 -11.43 33.01 -9.48
C ASN A 273 -11.83 31.97 -10.56
N ASN A 274 -11.83 30.66 -10.23
CA ASN A 274 -12.15 29.57 -11.15
C ASN A 274 -13.65 29.43 -11.49
N SER A 275 -14.41 30.52 -11.49
CA SER A 275 -15.87 30.51 -11.55
C SER A 275 -16.40 30.42 -12.98
N GLY A 276 -16.33 29.22 -13.57
CA GLY A 276 -17.15 28.87 -14.74
C GLY A 276 -18.63 28.83 -14.36
N SER A 277 -19.41 29.79 -14.87
CA SER A 277 -20.89 29.89 -14.86
C SER A 277 -21.66 28.87 -13.99
N GLY A 278 -21.87 29.13 -12.69
CA GLY A 278 -22.60 28.16 -11.85
C GLY A 278 -23.05 28.54 -10.44
N SER A 279 -22.50 29.56 -9.77
CA SER A 279 -23.00 29.95 -8.44
C SER A 279 -22.78 31.43 -8.10
N THR A 280 -23.85 32.11 -7.68
CA THR A 280 -23.83 33.48 -7.17
C THR A 280 -23.49 33.48 -5.68
N GLY A 281 -22.48 34.27 -5.27
CA GLY A 281 -22.06 34.34 -3.87
C GLY A 281 -23.18 34.80 -2.92
N GLY A 282 -23.43 34.00 -1.88
CA GLY A 282 -24.38 34.32 -0.81
C GLY A 282 -23.67 34.75 0.48
N THR A 283 -23.69 36.05 0.79
CA THR A 283 -23.41 36.54 2.15
C THR A 283 -24.48 36.03 3.12
N GLY A 284 -24.09 35.74 4.36
CA GLY A 284 -24.89 34.93 5.28
C GLY A 284 -26.33 35.40 5.53
N GLY A 285 -27.25 34.44 5.51
CA GLY A 285 -28.64 34.57 5.96
C GLY A 285 -29.12 33.22 6.50
N THR A 286 -29.76 33.23 7.68
CA THR A 286 -30.29 32.01 8.31
C THR A 286 -31.59 31.59 7.63
N VAL A 287 -31.64 30.37 7.09
CA VAL A 287 -32.89 29.73 6.65
C VAL A 287 -32.96 28.34 7.29
N THR A 288 -34.06 28.10 8.01
CA THR A 288 -34.42 26.80 8.56
C THR A 288 -35.65 26.28 7.81
N ASP A 289 -35.57 25.07 7.26
CA ASP A 289 -36.74 24.25 6.92
C ASP A 289 -36.33 22.75 6.87
N PRO A 290 -37.28 21.79 6.95
CA PRO A 290 -37.00 20.41 7.37
C PRO A 290 -36.68 19.45 6.21
N PRO A 291 -36.19 18.22 6.51
CA PRO A 291 -35.92 17.21 5.49
C PRO A 291 -37.21 16.69 4.83
N PRO A 292 -37.26 16.57 3.48
CA PRO A 292 -38.41 16.01 2.78
C PRO A 292 -38.46 14.48 2.90
N VAL A 293 -39.67 13.93 3.11
CA VAL A 293 -39.91 12.49 3.19
C VAL A 293 -40.17 11.90 1.80
N ILE A 294 -39.55 10.76 1.49
CA ILE A 294 -39.77 9.99 0.27
C ILE A 294 -41.22 9.50 0.12
N THR A 295 -41.85 9.83 -1.01
CA THR A 295 -43.12 9.23 -1.48
C THR A 295 -43.09 9.08 -3.02
N ASN A 296 -43.85 8.11 -3.56
CA ASN A 296 -43.77 7.74 -4.97
C ASN A 296 -44.36 8.79 -5.95
N PRO A 297 -43.87 8.84 -7.21
CA PRO A 297 -44.17 9.94 -8.12
C PRO A 297 -45.52 9.84 -8.86
N PRO A 298 -46.31 10.93 -8.92
CA PRO A 298 -47.35 11.16 -9.94
C PRO A 298 -46.73 11.76 -11.24
N PRO A 299 -47.47 11.83 -12.37
CA PRO A 299 -46.86 11.80 -13.70
C PRO A 299 -46.27 13.14 -14.20
N VAL A 300 -45.15 13.04 -14.93
CA VAL A 300 -44.51 14.15 -15.63
C VAL A 300 -45.32 14.55 -16.87
N THR A 301 -45.72 15.82 -16.94
CA THR A 301 -46.20 16.45 -18.19
C THR A 301 -45.00 17.08 -18.90
N THR A 302 -44.53 16.44 -19.97
CA THR A 302 -43.34 16.90 -20.71
C THR A 302 -43.66 18.14 -21.57
N GLN A 303 -43.19 19.30 -21.15
CA GLN A 303 -43.00 20.43 -22.06
C GLN A 303 -41.58 20.31 -22.67
N PRO A 304 -41.42 20.23 -24.00
CA PRO A 304 -40.11 20.03 -24.60
C PRO A 304 -39.29 21.33 -24.55
N THR A 305 -38.15 21.28 -23.87
CA THR A 305 -37.04 22.20 -24.13
C THR A 305 -36.48 21.87 -25.51
N THR A 306 -36.75 22.72 -26.50
CA THR A 306 -36.13 22.60 -27.83
C THR A 306 -34.65 22.93 -27.71
N ASP A 307 -33.78 21.93 -27.92
CA ASP A 307 -32.35 22.18 -27.95
C ASP A 307 -31.99 23.04 -29.18
N THR A 308 -31.16 24.06 -28.95
CA THR A 308 -30.65 24.98 -29.97
C THR A 308 -29.13 25.02 -29.97
N THR A 309 -28.48 24.15 -29.19
CA THR A 309 -27.04 23.93 -29.22
C THR A 309 -26.66 23.35 -30.58
N LYS A 310 -25.39 23.45 -30.96
CA LYS A 310 -24.89 22.75 -32.13
C LYS A 310 -23.80 21.76 -31.71
N PRO A 311 -23.82 20.52 -32.21
CA PRO A 311 -22.72 19.61 -32.03
C PRO A 311 -21.44 20.20 -32.63
N THR A 312 -20.34 20.16 -31.89
CA THR A 312 -19.01 20.63 -32.31
C THR A 312 -18.03 19.46 -32.36
N VAL A 313 -17.07 19.47 -33.27
CA VAL A 313 -15.99 18.46 -33.30
C VAL A 313 -14.94 18.82 -32.24
N GLN A 314 -14.75 17.96 -31.25
CA GLN A 314 -13.86 18.15 -30.11
C GLN A 314 -12.42 17.69 -30.40
N TRP A 315 -12.26 16.51 -31.02
CA TRP A 315 -10.95 15.97 -31.42
C TRP A 315 -11.04 15.02 -32.60
N VAL A 316 -9.86 14.75 -33.20
CA VAL A 316 -9.63 13.77 -34.27
C VAL A 316 -8.57 12.78 -33.81
N ALA A 317 -8.80 11.49 -34.01
CA ALA A 317 -7.81 10.44 -33.82
C ALA A 317 -7.64 9.61 -35.10
N ALA A 318 -6.46 9.03 -35.31
CA ALA A 318 -6.16 8.16 -36.44
C ALA A 318 -5.58 6.82 -35.97
N ASN A 319 -6.04 5.71 -36.56
CA ASN A 319 -5.53 4.38 -36.28
C ASN A 319 -5.49 3.51 -37.56
N GLY A 320 -4.56 2.58 -37.65
CA GLY A 320 -4.37 1.75 -38.85
C GLY A 320 -3.14 0.84 -38.74
N PRO A 321 -2.84 0.03 -39.76
CA PRO A 321 -1.65 -0.81 -39.79
C PRO A 321 -0.38 0.04 -39.61
N GLY A 322 0.45 -0.29 -38.61
CA GLY A 322 1.68 0.46 -38.33
C GLY A 322 1.49 1.88 -37.75
N VAL A 323 0.27 2.25 -37.32
CA VAL A 323 -0.03 3.53 -36.68
C VAL A 323 -0.28 3.30 -35.19
N VAL A 324 0.49 3.96 -34.33
CA VAL A 324 0.37 3.92 -32.87
C VAL A 324 0.19 5.34 -32.36
N ASN A 325 -0.87 5.59 -31.59
CA ASN A 325 -1.24 6.92 -31.07
C ASN A 325 -1.21 7.99 -32.19
N GLY A 326 -1.90 7.70 -33.29
CA GLY A 326 -1.96 8.50 -34.53
C GLY A 326 -0.63 8.77 -35.23
N THR A 327 0.47 8.18 -34.77
CA THR A 327 1.81 8.37 -35.34
C THR A 327 2.26 7.13 -36.11
N GLY A 328 2.80 7.30 -37.31
CA GLY A 328 3.26 6.18 -38.13
C GLY A 328 3.50 6.53 -39.60
N THR A 329 3.68 5.50 -40.43
CA THR A 329 3.78 5.65 -41.89
C THR A 329 2.95 4.58 -42.59
N VAL A 330 1.92 5.00 -43.32
CA VAL A 330 1.02 4.10 -44.07
C VAL A 330 1.30 4.14 -45.57
N LYS A 331 0.94 3.06 -46.26
CA LYS A 331 1.31 2.78 -47.66
C LYS A 331 0.09 2.52 -48.55
N ALA A 332 0.31 2.51 -49.86
CA ALA A 332 -0.74 2.28 -50.84
C ALA A 332 -1.41 0.91 -50.61
N GLY A 333 -2.72 0.92 -50.37
CA GLY A 333 -3.52 -0.26 -50.05
C GLY A 333 -3.93 -0.36 -48.58
N ASP A 334 -3.22 0.31 -47.66
CA ASP A 334 -3.59 0.35 -46.24
C ASP A 334 -4.91 1.09 -46.00
N THR A 335 -5.53 0.84 -44.86
CA THR A 335 -6.76 1.53 -44.44
C THR A 335 -6.53 2.20 -43.09
N VAL A 336 -6.59 3.53 -43.08
CA VAL A 336 -6.60 4.38 -41.90
C VAL A 336 -8.04 4.63 -41.50
N ARG A 337 -8.37 4.42 -40.23
CA ARG A 337 -9.62 4.87 -39.64
C ARG A 337 -9.37 6.21 -38.95
N LEU A 338 -10.18 7.20 -39.30
CA LEU A 338 -10.28 8.48 -38.62
C LEU A 338 -11.51 8.44 -37.71
N THR A 339 -11.33 8.84 -36.46
CA THR A 339 -12.40 8.93 -35.46
C THR A 339 -12.59 10.38 -35.08
N LEU A 340 -13.83 10.88 -35.22
CA LEU A 340 -14.24 12.22 -34.79
C LEU A 340 -15.05 12.12 -33.51
N LYS A 341 -14.66 12.88 -32.48
CA LYS A 341 -15.46 13.08 -31.27
C LYS A 341 -16.26 14.36 -31.37
N PHE A 342 -17.53 14.30 -31.01
CA PHE A 342 -18.46 15.44 -30.96
C PHE A 342 -18.80 15.80 -29.52
N SER A 343 -19.25 17.04 -29.28
CA SER A 343 -19.70 17.51 -27.96
C SER A 343 -20.95 16.83 -27.42
N GLU A 344 -21.69 16.13 -28.27
CA GLU A 344 -22.97 15.49 -27.99
C GLU A 344 -23.27 14.42 -29.06
N ALA A 345 -24.33 13.63 -28.88
CA ALA A 345 -24.69 12.54 -29.78
C ALA A 345 -25.29 13.04 -31.11
N VAL A 346 -24.78 12.51 -32.23
CA VAL A 346 -25.18 12.91 -33.59
C VAL A 346 -25.65 11.75 -34.45
N ASP A 347 -26.72 11.99 -35.20
CA ASP A 347 -27.26 11.09 -36.23
C ASP A 347 -26.75 11.48 -37.63
N VAL A 348 -26.48 10.46 -38.45
CA VAL A 348 -25.92 10.61 -39.80
C VAL A 348 -27.00 10.28 -40.84
N SER A 349 -27.47 11.32 -41.55
CA SER A 349 -28.49 11.21 -42.59
C SER A 349 -27.90 11.46 -43.99
N GLY A 350 -27.71 10.39 -44.76
CA GLY A 350 -27.08 10.44 -46.09
C GLY A 350 -25.59 10.10 -46.04
N THR A 351 -24.79 10.75 -46.90
CA THR A 351 -23.34 10.52 -46.99
C THR A 351 -22.56 11.59 -46.22
N ALA A 352 -21.66 11.17 -45.33
CA ALA A 352 -20.67 12.05 -44.69
C ALA A 352 -19.24 11.65 -45.12
N LEU A 353 -18.41 12.65 -45.42
CA LEU A 353 -17.08 12.49 -46.00
C LEU A 353 -16.06 13.45 -45.36
N LEU A 354 -14.80 13.03 -45.29
CA LEU A 354 -13.66 13.89 -44.92
C LEU A 354 -12.70 13.96 -46.11
N SER A 355 -12.44 15.16 -46.60
CA SER A 355 -11.37 15.41 -47.58
C SER A 355 -10.04 15.50 -46.84
N LEU A 356 -8.96 14.98 -47.44
CA LEU A 356 -7.64 14.90 -46.82
C LEU A 356 -6.60 15.75 -47.59
N ASN A 357 -5.49 16.11 -46.94
CA ASN A 357 -4.47 17.00 -47.52
C ASN A 357 -3.56 16.31 -48.57
N ASP A 358 -3.51 14.98 -48.58
CA ASP A 358 -2.89 14.15 -49.63
C ASP A 358 -3.78 13.96 -50.88
N LYS A 359 -5.01 14.53 -50.85
CA LYS A 359 -6.14 14.39 -51.80
C LYS A 359 -7.02 13.15 -51.58
N GLY A 360 -6.74 12.32 -50.58
CA GLY A 360 -7.58 11.20 -50.19
C GLY A 360 -8.96 11.62 -49.69
N THR A 361 -9.83 10.64 -49.48
CA THR A 361 -11.17 10.86 -48.90
C THR A 361 -11.52 9.73 -47.93
N ALA A 362 -11.75 10.09 -46.67
CA ALA A 362 -12.30 9.17 -45.67
C ALA A 362 -13.83 9.13 -45.78
N LYS A 363 -14.42 7.94 -45.68
CA LYS A 363 -15.86 7.70 -45.83
C LYS A 363 -16.47 7.20 -44.54
N TYR A 364 -17.61 7.75 -44.15
CA TYR A 364 -18.31 7.33 -42.94
C TYR A 364 -18.60 5.81 -42.90
N VAL A 365 -18.43 5.19 -41.73
CA VAL A 365 -18.60 3.75 -41.49
C VAL A 365 -19.57 3.45 -40.35
N SER A 366 -19.46 4.11 -39.20
CA SER A 366 -20.19 3.76 -37.97
C SER A 366 -20.25 4.91 -36.97
N GLY A 367 -21.21 4.84 -36.02
CA GLY A 367 -21.36 5.79 -34.91
C GLY A 367 -22.64 6.63 -34.86
N THR A 368 -23.61 6.43 -35.75
CA THR A 368 -24.86 7.22 -35.72
C THR A 368 -25.61 6.99 -34.41
N GLY A 369 -26.12 8.07 -33.82
CA GLY A 369 -26.78 8.07 -32.51
C GLY A 369 -25.81 8.06 -31.32
N THR A 370 -24.50 8.16 -31.56
CA THR A 370 -23.46 8.38 -30.54
C THR A 370 -22.74 9.70 -30.77
N ASP A 371 -21.90 10.11 -29.83
CA ASP A 371 -21.07 11.32 -29.94
C ASP A 371 -19.75 11.08 -30.71
N THR A 372 -19.59 9.93 -31.37
CA THR A 372 -18.31 9.48 -31.93
C THR A 372 -18.51 8.79 -33.28
N LEU A 373 -18.07 9.44 -34.37
CA LEU A 373 -18.22 8.93 -35.74
C LEU A 373 -16.88 8.42 -36.30
N GLN A 374 -16.91 7.26 -36.95
CA GLN A 374 -15.74 6.64 -37.59
C GLN A 374 -15.80 6.71 -39.11
N PHE A 375 -14.66 6.99 -39.74
CA PHE A 375 -14.49 7.14 -41.18
C PHE A 375 -13.28 6.33 -41.67
N ASP A 376 -13.45 5.54 -42.73
CA ASP A 376 -12.35 4.78 -43.34
C ASP A 376 -11.78 5.51 -44.56
N TYR A 377 -10.49 5.79 -44.51
CA TYR A 377 -9.67 6.21 -45.63
C TYR A 377 -8.82 5.02 -46.09
N LYS A 378 -8.98 4.62 -47.35
CA LYS A 378 -8.12 3.61 -47.98
C LYS A 378 -7.13 4.30 -48.92
N VAL A 379 -5.85 4.22 -48.59
CA VAL A 379 -4.75 4.91 -49.27
C VAL A 379 -4.57 4.38 -50.70
N ALA A 380 -4.62 5.26 -51.68
CA ALA A 380 -4.38 4.97 -53.10
C ALA A 380 -3.00 5.46 -53.57
N ALA A 381 -2.48 4.87 -54.64
CA ALA A 381 -1.15 5.23 -55.16
C ALA A 381 -1.10 6.68 -55.67
N GLY A 382 -0.15 7.47 -55.16
CA GLY A 382 0.03 8.89 -55.50
C GLY A 382 -0.49 9.86 -54.43
N GLU A 383 -1.34 9.41 -53.51
CA GLU A 383 -1.68 10.13 -52.29
C GLU A 383 -0.44 10.10 -51.37
N ASN A 384 0.13 11.27 -51.06
CA ASN A 384 1.35 11.39 -50.24
C ASN A 384 1.28 12.65 -49.39
N THR A 385 1.68 12.56 -48.13
CA THR A 385 1.87 13.71 -47.24
C THR A 385 2.85 13.39 -46.12
N ALA A 386 3.57 14.41 -45.64
CA ALA A 386 4.43 14.30 -44.46
C ALA A 386 3.64 14.24 -43.15
N ASP A 387 2.39 14.71 -43.16
CA ASP A 387 1.44 14.55 -42.05
C ASP A 387 -0.01 14.60 -42.57
N LEU A 388 -0.87 13.70 -42.12
CA LEU A 388 -2.22 13.52 -42.67
C LEU A 388 -3.24 14.38 -41.92
N ALA A 389 -3.74 15.41 -42.61
CA ALA A 389 -4.72 16.35 -42.08
C ALA A 389 -6.03 16.32 -42.88
N ILE A 390 -7.14 16.54 -42.20
CA ILE A 390 -8.45 16.80 -42.81
C ILE A 390 -8.40 18.18 -43.48
N SER A 391 -8.49 18.20 -44.80
CA SER A 391 -8.53 19.42 -45.63
C SER A 391 -9.95 19.98 -45.80
N GLY A 392 -10.98 19.19 -45.49
CA GLY A 392 -12.37 19.65 -45.52
C GLY A 392 -13.35 18.64 -44.91
N TYR A 393 -14.38 19.18 -44.25
CA TYR A 393 -15.46 18.43 -43.61
C TYR A 393 -16.75 18.51 -44.46
N ASP A 394 -17.21 17.40 -45.02
CA ASP A 394 -18.59 17.28 -45.53
C ASP A 394 -19.42 16.44 -44.56
N LEU A 395 -19.85 17.11 -43.50
CA LEU A 395 -20.78 16.59 -42.49
C LEU A 395 -22.19 17.17 -42.68
N SER A 396 -22.55 17.54 -43.91
CA SER A 396 -23.83 18.21 -44.24
C SER A 396 -25.08 17.39 -43.87
N GLY A 397 -24.95 16.07 -43.80
CA GLY A 397 -25.97 15.13 -43.34
C GLY A 397 -25.98 14.84 -41.82
N VAL A 398 -25.03 15.37 -41.05
CA VAL A 398 -24.83 15.06 -39.62
C VAL A 398 -25.49 16.11 -38.73
N LYS A 399 -26.31 15.66 -37.77
CA LYS A 399 -27.12 16.52 -36.89
C LYS A 399 -27.26 15.92 -35.51
N ASP A 400 -27.55 16.74 -34.50
CA ASP A 400 -28.03 16.24 -33.21
C ASP A 400 -29.47 15.67 -33.31
N LYS A 401 -29.98 15.20 -32.17
CA LYS A 401 -31.33 14.64 -32.03
C LYS A 401 -32.46 15.69 -32.11
N ALA A 402 -32.15 16.98 -31.98
CA ALA A 402 -33.10 18.09 -32.17
C ALA A 402 -33.15 18.58 -33.63
N GLY A 403 -32.16 18.19 -34.45
CA GLY A 403 -32.02 18.56 -35.86
C GLY A 403 -31.02 19.69 -36.13
N ASN A 404 -30.25 20.14 -35.14
CA ASN A 404 -29.21 21.16 -35.33
C ASN A 404 -28.01 20.54 -36.07
N ALA A 405 -27.54 21.22 -37.11
CA ALA A 405 -26.38 20.78 -37.89
C ALA A 405 -25.07 21.14 -37.18
N VAL A 406 -24.07 20.26 -37.33
CA VAL A 406 -22.73 20.40 -36.75
C VAL A 406 -22.13 21.79 -37.03
N ASP A 407 -21.57 22.42 -36.00
CA ASP A 407 -20.71 23.58 -36.18
C ASP A 407 -19.27 23.15 -36.42
N LEU A 408 -18.70 23.63 -37.53
CA LEU A 408 -17.36 23.31 -38.02
C LEU A 408 -16.37 24.46 -37.80
N ASN A 409 -16.81 25.59 -37.23
CA ASN A 409 -15.94 26.73 -36.96
C ASN A 409 -14.91 26.37 -35.89
N GLY A 410 -13.65 26.23 -36.30
CA GLY A 410 -12.56 25.82 -35.40
C GLY A 410 -12.45 24.31 -35.16
N ALA A 411 -13.18 23.49 -35.92
CA ALA A 411 -13.05 22.03 -35.84
C ALA A 411 -11.58 21.60 -36.10
N PRO A 412 -10.98 20.76 -35.22
CA PRO A 412 -9.58 20.36 -35.36
C PRO A 412 -9.37 19.57 -36.66
N THR A 413 -8.28 19.87 -37.38
CA THR A 413 -7.98 19.24 -38.68
C THR A 413 -6.88 18.19 -38.63
N LEU A 414 -6.08 18.17 -37.55
CA LEU A 414 -4.99 17.21 -37.36
C LEU A 414 -5.45 16.10 -36.39
N PRO A 415 -5.27 14.82 -36.75
CA PRO A 415 -5.27 13.74 -35.77
C PRO A 415 -4.16 13.94 -34.74
N ALA A 416 -4.36 13.44 -33.51
CA ALA A 416 -3.29 13.43 -32.51
C ALA A 416 -2.13 12.51 -32.95
N GLY A 417 -0.98 13.08 -33.32
CA GLY A 417 0.22 12.35 -33.75
C GLY A 417 0.91 13.02 -34.95
N THR A 418 1.71 12.24 -35.69
CA THR A 418 2.18 12.61 -37.05
C THR A 418 2.06 11.40 -37.96
N LEU A 419 1.15 11.48 -38.93
CA LEU A 419 0.79 10.35 -39.80
C LEU A 419 1.30 10.57 -41.22
N VAL A 420 2.45 10.00 -41.53
CA VAL A 420 3.03 10.05 -42.87
C VAL A 420 2.25 9.12 -43.80
N VAL A 421 1.88 9.62 -44.98
CA VAL A 421 1.38 8.78 -46.08
C VAL A 421 2.48 8.73 -47.15
N ASP A 422 3.08 7.55 -47.33
CA ASP A 422 4.14 7.30 -48.31
C ASP A 422 3.70 6.16 -49.24
N THR A 423 3.28 6.55 -50.43
CA THR A 423 2.85 5.63 -51.50
C THR A 423 3.91 5.46 -52.58
N SER A 424 5.15 5.88 -52.32
CA SER A 424 6.24 5.76 -53.28
C SER A 424 6.69 4.30 -53.45
N THR A 425 6.59 3.78 -54.68
CA THR A 425 7.10 2.45 -55.02
C THR A 425 8.63 2.54 -55.16
N SER A 426 9.36 2.07 -54.15
CA SER A 426 10.82 2.19 -54.10
C SER A 426 11.53 1.44 -55.23
N THR A 427 11.95 2.18 -56.25
CA THR A 427 12.87 1.73 -57.32
C THR A 427 13.93 2.79 -57.58
N GLY A 428 14.86 2.97 -56.63
CA GLY A 428 16.00 3.89 -56.76
C GLY A 428 16.54 4.35 -55.42
N THR A 429 17.82 4.11 -55.17
CA THR A 429 18.50 4.41 -53.89
C THR A 429 18.99 5.86 -53.81
N THR A 430 18.61 6.61 -52.77
CA THR A 430 19.45 7.68 -52.16
C THR A 430 19.12 8.04 -50.70
N THR A 431 18.15 7.42 -50.03
CA THR A 431 18.13 7.46 -48.55
C THR A 431 19.24 6.55 -47.99
N PRO A 432 19.90 6.92 -46.88
CA PRO A 432 20.77 6.00 -46.17
C PRO A 432 19.92 4.81 -45.69
N LYS A 433 20.16 3.62 -46.23
CA LYS A 433 19.64 2.40 -45.61
C LYS A 433 20.34 2.27 -44.26
N ASP A 434 19.59 2.09 -43.19
CA ASP A 434 20.23 1.75 -41.92
C ASP A 434 20.93 0.39 -42.04
N THR A 435 22.20 0.37 -41.65
CA THR A 435 23.08 -0.80 -41.59
C THR A 435 23.61 -1.04 -40.19
N THR A 436 23.15 -0.24 -39.21
CA THR A 436 23.40 -0.45 -37.79
C THR A 436 22.65 -1.71 -37.36
N ALA A 437 23.26 -2.52 -36.50
CA ALA A 437 22.60 -3.70 -35.95
C ALA A 437 22.15 -3.38 -34.51
N PRO A 438 20.91 -3.70 -34.10
CA PRO A 438 20.46 -3.47 -32.74
C PRO A 438 21.33 -4.24 -31.73
N THR A 439 21.87 -3.51 -30.76
CA THR A 439 22.77 -3.98 -29.71
C THR A 439 22.12 -3.91 -28.34
N VAL A 440 22.40 -4.89 -27.48
CA VAL A 440 21.89 -4.91 -26.10
C VAL A 440 22.67 -3.91 -25.23
N GLN A 441 21.98 -2.94 -24.64
CA GLN A 441 22.57 -1.95 -23.74
C GLN A 441 22.59 -2.44 -22.27
N TRP A 442 21.51 -3.06 -21.79
CA TRP A 442 21.36 -3.50 -20.39
C TRP A 442 20.29 -4.57 -20.20
N ILE A 443 20.36 -5.29 -19.07
CA ILE A 443 19.34 -6.24 -18.62
C ILE A 443 18.80 -5.76 -17.26
N ALA A 444 17.50 -5.95 -17.00
CA ALA A 444 16.93 -5.89 -15.65
C ALA A 444 16.23 -7.21 -15.29
N ALA A 445 16.20 -7.54 -14.00
CA ALA A 445 15.48 -8.69 -13.46
C ALA A 445 14.33 -8.21 -12.56
N THR A 446 13.15 -8.83 -12.71
CA THR A 446 11.92 -8.49 -11.97
C THR A 446 11.15 -9.76 -11.63
N GLY A 447 10.31 -9.70 -10.59
CA GLY A 447 9.52 -10.84 -10.12
C GLY A 447 9.29 -10.80 -8.60
N ALA A 448 8.46 -11.70 -8.09
CA ALA A 448 8.17 -11.77 -6.65
C ALA A 448 9.45 -12.04 -5.84
N GLY A 449 9.72 -11.22 -4.83
CA GLY A 449 10.96 -11.30 -4.03
C GLY A 449 12.20 -10.68 -4.69
N ILE A 450 12.03 -9.90 -5.76
CA ILE A 450 13.09 -9.13 -6.43
C ILE A 450 12.75 -7.63 -6.36
N THR A 451 13.63 -6.84 -5.78
CA THR A 451 13.49 -5.37 -5.68
C THR A 451 14.72 -4.72 -6.30
N ASN A 452 14.53 -3.86 -7.31
CA ASN A 452 15.61 -3.25 -8.09
C ASN A 452 16.65 -4.28 -8.58
N GLY A 453 16.15 -5.40 -9.12
CA GLY A 453 16.94 -6.55 -9.58
C GLY A 453 17.71 -7.33 -8.49
N THR A 454 17.61 -6.92 -7.23
CA THR A 454 18.27 -7.55 -6.09
C THR A 454 17.29 -8.44 -5.33
N GLY A 455 17.72 -9.63 -4.90
CA GLY A 455 16.83 -10.53 -4.16
C GLY A 455 17.38 -11.95 -3.96
N THR A 456 16.49 -12.87 -3.59
CA THR A 456 16.80 -14.30 -3.52
C THR A 456 15.59 -15.11 -3.96
N VAL A 457 15.70 -15.81 -5.08
CA VAL A 457 14.64 -16.66 -5.65
C VAL A 457 14.94 -18.14 -5.44
N LYS A 458 13.88 -18.95 -5.31
CA LYS A 458 13.91 -20.41 -5.14
C LYS A 458 13.07 -21.09 -6.22
N ALA A 459 13.10 -22.42 -6.27
CA ALA A 459 12.50 -23.12 -7.40
C ALA A 459 10.98 -22.93 -7.49
N GLY A 460 10.47 -22.79 -8.71
CA GLY A 460 9.10 -22.41 -9.00
C GLY A 460 8.80 -20.91 -8.84
N ASP A 461 9.77 -20.08 -8.45
CA ASP A 461 9.68 -18.64 -8.66
C ASP A 461 9.99 -18.31 -10.13
N THR A 462 9.37 -17.24 -10.64
CA THR A 462 9.55 -16.77 -12.02
C THR A 462 10.28 -15.44 -12.02
N VAL A 463 11.38 -15.37 -12.76
CA VAL A 463 12.17 -14.17 -13.01
C VAL A 463 11.88 -13.68 -14.43
N ARG A 464 11.34 -12.47 -14.53
CA ARG A 464 11.14 -11.72 -15.77
C ARG A 464 12.42 -10.92 -16.05
N LEU A 465 13.17 -11.35 -17.07
CA LEU A 465 14.35 -10.68 -17.59
C LEU A 465 13.97 -9.76 -18.74
N SER A 466 14.23 -8.47 -18.60
CA SER A 466 13.99 -7.43 -19.62
C SER A 466 15.31 -7.04 -20.27
N VAL A 467 15.49 -7.41 -21.54
CA VAL A 467 16.69 -7.13 -22.34
C VAL A 467 16.43 -5.89 -23.20
N ASN A 468 17.21 -4.84 -22.99
CA ASN A 468 17.02 -3.55 -23.64
C ASN A 468 18.06 -3.32 -24.73
N PHE A 469 17.58 -2.86 -25.89
CA PHE A 469 18.36 -2.56 -27.09
C PHE A 469 18.50 -1.05 -27.28
N ASN A 470 19.44 -0.61 -28.11
CA ASN A 470 19.60 0.82 -28.45
C ASN A 470 18.48 1.39 -29.35
N GLU A 471 17.59 0.54 -29.87
CA GLU A 471 16.56 0.85 -30.85
C GLU A 471 15.44 -0.19 -30.84
N GLY A 472 14.35 0.04 -31.57
CA GLY A 472 13.20 -0.87 -31.63
C GLY A 472 13.47 -2.15 -32.42
N VAL A 473 13.09 -3.31 -31.87
CA VAL A 473 13.32 -4.63 -32.48
C VAL A 473 12.05 -5.44 -32.70
N THR A 474 11.96 -6.04 -33.89
CA THR A 474 10.95 -7.02 -34.30
C THR A 474 11.43 -8.44 -33.97
N VAL A 475 10.49 -9.39 -33.83
CA VAL A 475 10.80 -10.79 -33.48
C VAL A 475 10.09 -11.76 -34.41
N ASN A 476 10.84 -12.31 -35.38
CA ASN A 476 10.44 -13.36 -36.31
C ASN A 476 11.14 -14.69 -35.95
N GLY A 477 10.94 -15.15 -34.71
CA GLY A 477 11.57 -16.36 -34.19
C GLY A 477 11.25 -16.61 -32.72
N THR A 478 11.94 -17.57 -32.10
CA THR A 478 11.81 -17.89 -30.67
C THR A 478 13.14 -17.64 -29.95
N PRO A 479 13.48 -16.37 -29.62
CA PRO A 479 14.74 -16.07 -28.95
C PRO A 479 14.74 -16.59 -27.50
N THR A 480 15.93 -16.87 -26.98
CA THR A 480 16.13 -17.43 -25.63
C THR A 480 17.41 -16.91 -24.98
N LEU A 481 17.45 -16.88 -23.64
CA LEU A 481 18.67 -16.61 -22.88
C LEU A 481 19.08 -17.87 -22.11
N SER A 482 20.31 -18.35 -22.28
CA SER A 482 20.89 -19.37 -21.40
C SER A 482 21.47 -18.70 -20.15
N LEU A 483 21.30 -19.29 -18.98
CA LEU A 483 21.64 -18.67 -17.69
C LEU A 483 22.77 -19.43 -16.97
N ASN A 484 23.53 -18.74 -16.10
CA ASN A 484 24.64 -19.34 -15.36
C ASN A 484 24.22 -20.44 -14.37
N THR A 485 22.94 -20.54 -14.04
CA THR A 485 22.35 -21.66 -13.29
C THR A 485 22.23 -22.96 -14.09
N GLY A 486 22.48 -22.92 -15.41
CA GLY A 486 22.06 -23.96 -16.37
C GLY A 486 20.60 -23.81 -16.84
N GLY A 487 19.89 -22.80 -16.34
CA GLY A 487 18.53 -22.48 -16.73
C GLY A 487 18.41 -21.88 -18.14
N THR A 488 17.17 -21.64 -18.58
CA THR A 488 16.88 -20.97 -19.85
C THR A 488 15.67 -20.07 -19.72
N ALA A 489 15.83 -18.78 -19.98
CA ALA A 489 14.72 -17.84 -20.10
C ALA A 489 14.13 -17.89 -21.52
N LYS A 490 12.80 -17.90 -21.61
CA LYS A 490 12.05 -17.98 -22.88
C LYS A 490 11.40 -16.65 -23.19
N TYR A 491 11.43 -16.24 -24.46
CA TYR A 491 10.75 -15.04 -24.93
C TYR A 491 9.25 -15.05 -24.63
N VAL A 492 8.71 -13.91 -24.15
CA VAL A 492 7.28 -13.76 -23.81
C VAL A 492 6.63 -12.46 -24.32
N GLY A 493 7.39 -11.43 -24.73
CA GLY A 493 6.78 -10.21 -25.28
C GLY A 493 7.75 -9.05 -25.58
N GLY A 494 7.21 -7.95 -26.11
CA GLY A 494 7.95 -6.71 -26.37
C GLY A 494 8.42 -6.47 -27.82
N ALA A 495 8.01 -7.32 -28.78
CA ALA A 495 8.31 -7.08 -30.20
C ALA A 495 7.69 -5.75 -30.69
N GLY A 496 8.42 -5.01 -31.51
CA GLY A 496 8.09 -3.64 -31.91
C GLY A 496 8.59 -2.56 -30.95
N THR A 497 9.19 -2.93 -29.82
CA THR A 497 9.80 -2.01 -28.84
C THR A 497 11.31 -2.25 -28.73
N SER A 498 12.03 -1.39 -28.01
CA SER A 498 13.44 -1.60 -27.67
C SER A 498 13.67 -2.58 -26.51
N THR A 499 12.61 -3.17 -25.92
CA THR A 499 12.72 -4.06 -24.76
C THR A 499 12.10 -5.42 -25.05
N LEU A 500 12.91 -6.48 -25.13
CA LEU A 500 12.40 -7.85 -25.21
C LEU A 500 12.35 -8.50 -23.83
N GLN A 501 11.21 -9.11 -23.52
CA GLN A 501 10.94 -9.74 -22.23
C GLN A 501 11.07 -11.27 -22.31
N PHE A 502 11.70 -11.87 -21.30
CA PHE A 502 11.94 -13.30 -21.19
C PHE A 502 11.60 -13.82 -19.79
N ASP A 503 10.84 -14.91 -19.68
CA ASP A 503 10.54 -15.58 -18.40
C ASP A 503 11.47 -16.77 -18.16
N TYR A 504 12.03 -16.82 -16.94
CA TYR A 504 12.79 -17.94 -16.39
C TYR A 504 12.14 -18.44 -15.11
N VAL A 505 11.62 -19.67 -15.14
CA VAL A 505 11.16 -20.38 -13.94
C VAL A 505 12.32 -21.18 -13.37
N VAL A 506 12.72 -20.85 -12.15
CA VAL A 506 13.82 -21.53 -11.43
C VAL A 506 13.45 -23.00 -11.18
N LYS A 507 14.35 -23.95 -11.41
CA LYS A 507 14.12 -25.39 -11.12
C LYS A 507 14.79 -25.84 -9.82
N ALA A 508 14.30 -26.95 -9.27
CA ALA A 508 14.83 -27.51 -8.03
C ALA A 508 16.31 -27.93 -8.22
N GLY A 509 17.19 -27.39 -7.38
CA GLY A 509 18.65 -27.61 -7.46
C GLY A 509 19.41 -26.64 -8.36
N GLU A 510 18.76 -25.75 -9.12
CA GLU A 510 19.44 -24.64 -9.82
C GLU A 510 19.96 -23.63 -8.80
N LYS A 511 21.22 -23.19 -8.96
CA LYS A 511 21.91 -22.29 -8.00
C LYS A 511 22.82 -21.28 -8.70
N ALA A 512 22.86 -20.07 -8.15
CA ALA A 512 23.84 -19.05 -8.44
C ALA A 512 23.96 -18.09 -7.25
N SER A 513 25.15 -17.53 -7.01
CA SER A 513 25.31 -16.42 -6.06
C SER A 513 24.72 -15.11 -6.61
N ASP A 514 24.68 -15.00 -7.94
CA ASP A 514 24.13 -13.88 -8.70
C ASP A 514 23.72 -14.40 -10.10
N LEU A 515 22.56 -13.99 -10.62
CA LEU A 515 21.95 -14.60 -11.81
C LEU A 515 22.40 -13.91 -13.11
N ALA A 516 23.31 -14.55 -13.83
CA ALA A 516 23.84 -14.05 -15.10
C ALA A 516 23.17 -14.71 -16.32
N VAL A 517 23.01 -13.93 -17.40
CA VAL A 517 22.88 -14.45 -18.76
C VAL A 517 24.23 -15.01 -19.20
N ALA A 518 24.31 -16.32 -19.34
CA ALA A 518 25.49 -17.03 -19.87
C ALA A 518 25.55 -17.02 -21.41
N GLY A 519 24.46 -16.65 -22.10
CA GLY A 519 24.45 -16.56 -23.55
C GLY A 519 23.13 -16.08 -24.15
N TYR A 520 23.24 -15.34 -25.25
CA TYR A 520 22.13 -14.75 -26.01
C TYR A 520 21.86 -15.55 -27.29
N ASN A 521 20.63 -16.05 -27.48
CA ASN A 521 20.17 -16.63 -28.73
C ASN A 521 19.07 -15.74 -29.32
N LEU A 522 19.47 -14.65 -29.99
CA LEU A 522 18.58 -13.64 -30.58
C LEU A 522 18.20 -13.94 -32.04
N LYS A 523 18.12 -15.23 -32.42
CA LYS A 523 17.78 -15.62 -33.79
C LYS A 523 16.36 -15.20 -34.15
N GLY A 524 16.22 -14.46 -35.24
CA GLY A 524 14.96 -13.85 -35.67
C GLY A 524 14.66 -12.49 -35.04
N VAL A 525 15.56 -11.92 -34.23
CA VAL A 525 15.43 -10.53 -33.75
C VAL A 525 16.11 -9.59 -34.75
N THR A 526 15.36 -8.62 -35.27
CA THR A 526 15.80 -7.67 -36.32
C THR A 526 15.23 -6.27 -36.06
N ASP A 527 15.96 -5.22 -36.45
CA ASP A 527 15.37 -3.87 -36.54
C ASP A 527 14.32 -3.76 -37.67
N LEU A 528 13.82 -2.54 -37.93
CA LEU A 528 12.86 -2.25 -39.01
C LEU A 528 13.51 -2.22 -40.42
N ALA A 529 14.84 -2.06 -40.51
CA ALA A 529 15.62 -2.10 -41.76
C ALA A 529 16.10 -3.52 -42.12
N GLY A 530 15.81 -4.51 -41.28
CA GLY A 530 16.14 -5.93 -41.42
C GLY A 530 17.55 -6.31 -40.95
N ASN A 531 18.27 -5.48 -40.20
CA ASN A 531 19.58 -5.87 -39.66
C ASN A 531 19.38 -6.71 -38.39
N ALA A 532 20.14 -7.81 -38.27
CA ALA A 532 19.97 -8.79 -37.21
C ALA A 532 20.65 -8.37 -35.90
N ALA A 533 19.99 -8.59 -34.77
CA ALA A 533 20.45 -8.14 -33.46
C ALA A 533 21.83 -8.72 -33.08
N ASN A 534 22.72 -7.84 -32.65
CA ASN A 534 24.11 -8.13 -32.32
C ASN A 534 24.29 -8.23 -30.79
N ALA A 535 24.63 -9.42 -30.31
CA ALA A 535 24.93 -9.67 -28.89
C ALA A 535 26.45 -9.57 -28.55
N ALA A 536 27.31 -9.18 -29.49
CA ALA A 536 28.73 -9.03 -29.23
C ALA A 536 28.98 -7.86 -28.26
N GLY A 537 29.56 -8.14 -27.10
CA GLY A 537 29.78 -7.15 -26.03
C GLY A 537 28.54 -6.83 -25.18
N ALA A 538 27.41 -7.52 -25.41
CA ALA A 538 26.22 -7.38 -24.59
C ALA A 538 26.53 -7.69 -23.10
N PRO A 539 25.98 -6.91 -22.15
CA PRO A 539 26.16 -7.18 -20.73
C PRO A 539 25.56 -8.54 -20.36
N LEU A 540 26.21 -9.24 -19.43
CA LEU A 540 25.81 -10.57 -18.97
C LEU A 540 25.04 -10.54 -17.64
N GLN A 541 25.20 -9.47 -16.86
CA GLN A 541 24.54 -9.30 -15.57
C GLN A 541 23.35 -8.35 -15.68
N PRO A 542 22.18 -8.71 -15.12
CA PRO A 542 21.16 -7.73 -14.75
C PRO A 542 21.70 -6.73 -13.72
N ALA A 543 21.08 -5.55 -13.62
CA ALA A 543 21.32 -4.67 -12.49
C ALA A 543 20.84 -5.32 -11.17
N GLY A 544 21.59 -5.11 -10.08
CA GLY A 544 21.31 -5.70 -8.76
C GLY A 544 22.21 -6.90 -8.43
N VAL A 545 21.83 -7.69 -7.42
CA VAL A 545 22.42 -9.00 -7.12
C VAL A 545 21.31 -10.00 -6.84
N LEU A 546 21.14 -11.01 -7.70
CA LEU A 546 20.02 -11.94 -7.67
C LEU A 546 20.47 -13.36 -7.35
N ALA A 547 20.47 -13.72 -6.07
CA ALA A 547 20.84 -15.07 -5.65
C ALA A 547 19.74 -16.10 -6.01
N VAL A 548 20.16 -17.32 -6.38
CA VAL A 548 19.27 -18.42 -6.74
C VAL A 548 19.55 -19.64 -5.88
N GLY A 549 18.50 -20.21 -5.29
CA GLY A 549 18.52 -21.49 -4.57
C GLY A 549 18.60 -21.41 -3.04
N GLY A 550 18.67 -20.18 -2.48
CA GLY A 550 18.49 -19.90 -1.06
C GLY A 550 19.43 -20.59 -0.06
N SER A 551 19.12 -20.40 1.23
CA SER A 551 19.72 -21.12 2.35
C SER A 551 18.90 -22.36 2.71
N ALA A 552 19.56 -23.42 3.17
CA ALA A 552 18.87 -24.65 3.58
C ALA A 552 17.92 -24.44 4.76
N ALA A 553 16.74 -25.05 4.69
CA ALA A 553 15.75 -25.00 5.77
C ALA A 553 16.25 -25.70 7.06
N LYS A 554 15.83 -25.17 8.21
CA LYS A 554 16.11 -25.63 9.58
C LYS A 554 14.80 -25.89 10.33
N VAL A 555 14.84 -26.80 11.30
CA VAL A 555 13.74 -27.00 12.26
C VAL A 555 13.73 -25.86 13.29
N GLN A 556 12.58 -25.22 13.52
CA GLN A 556 12.42 -24.17 14.55
C GLN A 556 11.96 -24.72 15.91
N TRP A 557 10.96 -25.61 15.91
CA TRP A 557 10.34 -26.18 17.12
C TRP A 557 9.54 -27.45 16.81
N ILE A 558 9.17 -28.19 17.86
CA ILE A 558 8.26 -29.34 17.80
C ILE A 558 7.09 -29.08 18.75
N ALA A 559 5.87 -29.43 18.35
CA ALA A 559 4.70 -29.49 19.22
C ALA A 559 4.11 -30.91 19.26
N ALA A 560 3.62 -31.34 20.42
CA ALA A 560 2.93 -32.62 20.60
C ALA A 560 1.43 -32.40 20.84
N THR A 561 0.59 -33.24 20.23
CA THR A 561 -0.87 -33.22 20.42
C THR A 561 -1.43 -34.64 20.51
N GLY A 562 -2.52 -34.84 21.25
CA GLY A 562 -3.14 -36.14 21.49
C GLY A 562 -4.28 -36.04 22.50
N THR A 563 -5.12 -37.07 22.63
CA THR A 563 -6.34 -37.04 23.47
C THR A 563 -6.09 -36.82 24.95
N GLU A 564 -4.94 -37.29 25.47
CA GLU A 564 -4.55 -37.13 26.87
C GLU A 564 -3.67 -35.89 27.11
N LEU A 565 -3.45 -35.03 26.09
CA LEU A 565 -2.47 -33.94 26.13
C LEU A 565 -3.14 -32.57 26.12
N SER A 566 -2.78 -31.73 27.09
CA SER A 566 -3.14 -30.31 27.14
C SER A 566 -1.90 -29.48 26.89
N ASN A 567 -1.86 -28.73 25.79
CA ASN A 567 -0.69 -27.96 25.32
C ASN A 567 0.61 -28.79 25.31
N GLY A 568 0.52 -30.04 24.84
CA GLY A 568 1.62 -31.01 24.78
C GLY A 568 1.95 -31.72 26.10
N THR A 569 1.57 -31.16 27.25
CA THR A 569 1.75 -31.79 28.57
C THR A 569 0.71 -32.88 28.81
N GLY A 570 1.15 -34.05 29.30
CA GLY A 570 0.27 -35.13 29.73
C GLY A 570 1.00 -36.46 29.93
N THR A 571 0.25 -37.53 30.19
CA THR A 571 0.78 -38.90 30.25
C THR A 571 0.05 -39.79 29.26
N VAL A 572 0.79 -40.40 28.33
CA VAL A 572 0.25 -41.38 27.38
C VAL A 572 0.67 -42.81 27.73
N LYS A 573 -0.24 -43.73 27.45
CA LYS A 573 -0.14 -45.18 27.70
C LYS A 573 -0.17 -45.94 26.38
N ALA A 574 0.20 -47.22 26.41
CA ALA A 574 0.16 -48.09 25.23
C ALA A 574 -1.22 -48.06 24.56
N GLY A 575 -1.23 -47.94 23.23
CA GLY A 575 -2.44 -47.81 22.40
C GLY A 575 -2.78 -46.37 22.01
N ASN A 576 -2.44 -45.36 22.83
CA ASN A 576 -2.65 -43.95 22.49
C ASN A 576 -1.77 -43.53 21.30
N THR A 577 -2.22 -42.50 20.58
CA THR A 577 -1.48 -41.89 19.46
C THR A 577 -1.20 -40.42 19.78
N VAL A 578 0.05 -40.02 19.57
CA VAL A 578 0.53 -38.63 19.65
C VAL A 578 0.90 -38.17 18.25
N ARG A 579 0.47 -36.98 17.87
CA ARG A 579 0.92 -36.29 16.66
C ARG A 579 2.00 -35.27 17.01
N LEU A 580 3.17 -35.46 16.43
CA LEU A 580 4.31 -34.53 16.50
C LEU A 580 4.29 -33.64 15.26
N SER A 581 4.12 -32.33 15.47
CA SER A 581 4.23 -31.32 14.43
C SER A 581 5.62 -30.71 14.48
N VAL A 582 6.44 -30.94 13.46
CA VAL A 582 7.78 -30.36 13.30
C VAL A 582 7.68 -29.14 12.41
N ASN A 583 8.03 -27.97 12.93
CA ASN A 583 7.97 -26.70 12.21
C ASN A 583 9.34 -26.29 11.65
N PHE A 584 9.35 -25.70 10.46
CA PHE A 584 10.54 -25.32 9.69
C PHE A 584 10.49 -23.84 9.32
N ASN A 585 11.66 -23.24 9.04
CA ASN A 585 11.74 -21.85 8.58
C ASN A 585 11.48 -21.63 7.07
N ASP A 586 11.18 -22.68 6.31
CA ASP A 586 10.69 -22.59 4.92
C ASP A 586 9.66 -23.70 4.64
N VAL A 587 9.00 -23.61 3.48
CA VAL A 587 8.04 -24.60 2.96
C VAL A 587 8.76 -25.87 2.52
N MET A 588 8.27 -27.01 3.00
CA MET A 588 8.90 -28.31 2.86
C MET A 588 8.17 -29.21 1.84
N THR A 589 8.95 -29.75 0.91
CA THR A 589 8.56 -30.83 0.00
C THR A 589 8.96 -32.19 0.57
N VAL A 590 8.20 -33.24 0.25
CA VAL A 590 8.45 -34.61 0.73
C VAL A 590 8.33 -35.58 -0.43
N SER A 591 9.38 -36.36 -0.67
CA SER A 591 9.50 -37.34 -1.76
C SER A 591 9.86 -38.76 -1.27
N GLY A 592 9.99 -38.95 0.05
CA GLY A 592 10.26 -40.22 0.70
C GLY A 592 9.33 -40.45 1.89
N THR A 593 9.67 -41.40 2.75
CA THR A 593 8.93 -41.72 3.98
C THR A 593 9.73 -41.30 5.23
N PRO A 594 9.78 -40.00 5.58
CA PRO A 594 10.57 -39.55 6.70
C PRO A 594 9.99 -40.04 8.05
N THR A 595 10.86 -40.17 9.05
CA THR A 595 10.47 -40.62 10.39
C THR A 595 11.23 -39.87 11.49
N LEU A 596 10.71 -39.91 12.71
CA LEU A 596 11.38 -39.43 13.91
C LEU A 596 11.60 -40.63 14.83
N SER A 597 12.85 -40.93 15.19
CA SER A 597 13.15 -41.91 16.24
C SER A 597 13.04 -41.22 17.60
N LEU A 598 12.43 -41.87 18.59
CA LEU A 598 12.07 -41.26 19.86
C LEU A 598 12.84 -41.89 21.04
N ASN A 599 13.10 -41.12 22.09
CA ASN A 599 13.80 -41.61 23.29
C ASN A 599 13.04 -42.71 24.05
N SER A 600 11.72 -42.87 23.80
CA SER A 600 10.90 -43.98 24.32
C SER A 600 11.24 -45.36 23.73
N GLY A 601 12.10 -45.40 22.70
CA GLY A 601 12.30 -46.54 21.80
C GLY A 601 11.37 -46.54 20.58
N GLY A 602 10.35 -45.68 20.58
CA GLY A 602 9.34 -45.59 19.54
C GLY A 602 9.80 -44.89 18.25
N THR A 603 8.92 -44.88 17.26
CA THR A 603 9.13 -44.15 15.99
C THR A 603 7.84 -43.46 15.54
N ALA A 604 7.91 -42.14 15.33
CA ALA A 604 6.85 -41.38 14.67
C ALA A 604 6.98 -41.49 13.15
N LYS A 605 5.88 -41.74 12.45
CA LYS A 605 5.81 -41.90 10.99
C LYS A 605 5.12 -40.71 10.36
N TYR A 606 5.67 -40.22 9.25
CA TYR A 606 5.08 -39.10 8.50
C TYR A 606 3.63 -39.37 8.08
N VAL A 607 2.76 -38.37 8.27
CA VAL A 607 1.33 -38.43 7.90
C VAL A 607 0.83 -37.26 7.06
N GLY A 608 1.53 -36.12 6.99
CA GLY A 608 1.09 -35.00 6.15
C GLY A 608 1.85 -33.69 6.35
N GLY A 609 1.42 -32.65 5.61
CA GLY A 609 1.97 -31.28 5.70
C GLY A 609 2.97 -30.89 4.60
N ALA A 610 3.23 -31.74 3.61
CA ALA A 610 4.03 -31.36 2.44
C ALA A 610 3.39 -30.19 1.70
N GLY A 611 4.22 -29.26 1.20
CA GLY A 611 3.76 -27.97 0.67
C GLY A 611 3.49 -26.91 1.74
N THR A 612 3.79 -27.20 3.01
CA THR A 612 3.74 -26.23 4.13
C THR A 612 5.07 -26.19 4.89
N SER A 613 5.22 -25.24 5.82
CA SER A 613 6.35 -25.17 6.76
C SER A 613 6.23 -26.10 7.98
N THR A 614 5.22 -26.98 8.04
CA THR A 614 5.03 -27.89 9.19
C THR A 614 4.74 -29.32 8.71
N LEU A 615 5.61 -30.26 9.07
CA LEU A 615 5.43 -31.68 8.77
C LEU A 615 4.89 -32.42 10.00
N GLN A 616 3.85 -33.24 9.79
CA GLN A 616 3.18 -33.99 10.85
C GLN A 616 3.60 -35.46 10.85
N PHE A 617 3.85 -35.99 12.05
CA PHE A 617 4.27 -37.38 12.27
C PHE A 617 3.44 -38.02 13.39
N ASP A 618 2.82 -39.17 13.12
CA ASP A 618 2.06 -39.92 14.12
C ASP A 618 2.92 -40.99 14.78
N TYR A 619 2.92 -40.97 16.12
CA TYR A 619 3.54 -41.96 17.00
C TYR A 619 2.44 -42.66 17.79
N LYS A 620 2.27 -43.96 17.55
CA LYS A 620 1.36 -44.82 18.33
C LYS A 620 2.18 -45.55 19.39
N VAL A 621 1.89 -45.30 20.66
CA VAL A 621 2.61 -45.87 21.80
C VAL A 621 2.38 -47.38 21.88
N GLN A 622 3.46 -48.15 22.01
CA GLN A 622 3.47 -49.61 22.16
C GLN A 622 3.56 -50.03 23.63
N ALA A 623 3.30 -51.30 23.90
CA ALA A 623 3.50 -51.87 25.24
C ALA A 623 5.00 -51.97 25.57
N GLY A 624 5.41 -51.40 26.71
CA GLY A 624 6.79 -51.42 27.20
C GLY A 624 7.61 -50.16 26.91
N GLU A 625 7.19 -49.31 25.97
CA GLU A 625 7.82 -48.01 25.72
C GLU A 625 7.69 -47.08 26.94
N LYS A 626 8.77 -46.37 27.29
CA LYS A 626 8.83 -45.49 28.46
C LYS A 626 9.71 -44.27 28.20
N ALA A 627 9.22 -43.10 28.60
CA ALA A 627 9.98 -41.85 28.66
C ALA A 627 9.40 -40.99 29.79
N SER A 628 10.24 -40.38 30.63
CA SER A 628 9.77 -39.36 31.59
C SER A 628 9.31 -38.09 30.87
N ASP A 629 9.90 -37.82 29.71
CA ASP A 629 9.54 -36.74 28.80
C ASP A 629 9.95 -37.19 27.38
N LEU A 630 9.02 -37.17 26.43
CA LEU A 630 9.23 -37.72 25.08
C LEU A 630 10.01 -36.75 24.19
N GLU A 631 11.09 -37.21 23.56
CA GLU A 631 11.87 -36.39 22.63
C GLU A 631 12.24 -37.11 21.34
N VAL A 632 12.49 -36.33 20.30
CA VAL A 632 13.06 -36.75 19.00
C VAL A 632 14.55 -37.00 19.18
N ALA A 633 14.89 -38.26 19.50
CA ALA A 633 16.27 -38.73 19.56
C ALA A 633 16.97 -38.71 18.19
N ARG A 634 16.22 -38.81 17.08
CA ARG A 634 16.78 -38.65 15.71
C ARG A 634 15.77 -38.20 14.66
N TYR A 635 16.18 -37.20 13.88
CA TYR A 635 15.53 -36.78 12.63
C TYR A 635 15.97 -37.67 11.45
N ASN A 636 15.08 -38.49 10.91
CA ASN A 636 15.32 -39.28 9.68
C ASN A 636 14.55 -38.67 8.50
N LEU A 637 14.89 -37.43 8.15
CA LEU A 637 14.19 -36.62 7.15
C LEU A 637 14.58 -36.96 5.70
N GLY A 638 14.74 -38.25 5.39
CA GLY A 638 15.11 -38.73 4.05
C GLY A 638 14.05 -38.38 3.01
N GLY A 639 14.46 -37.70 1.94
CA GLY A 639 13.55 -37.22 0.89
C GLY A 639 12.76 -35.96 1.25
N VAL A 640 13.06 -35.30 2.38
CA VAL A 640 12.52 -33.98 2.75
C VAL A 640 13.47 -32.89 2.28
N LYS A 641 12.93 -31.88 1.58
CA LYS A 641 13.69 -30.77 1.01
C LYS A 641 12.91 -29.47 1.07
N ASP A 642 13.59 -28.33 1.17
CA ASP A 642 12.94 -27.03 0.94
C ASP A 642 12.50 -26.87 -0.53
N ARG A 643 11.80 -25.78 -0.84
CA ARG A 643 11.34 -25.51 -2.22
C ARG A 643 12.50 -25.37 -3.21
N ALA A 644 13.66 -24.88 -2.80
CA ALA A 644 14.86 -24.79 -3.66
C ALA A 644 15.51 -26.17 -3.93
N GLY A 645 15.19 -27.19 -3.13
CA GLY A 645 15.71 -28.54 -3.26
C GLY A 645 16.90 -28.85 -2.35
N ASN A 646 17.22 -27.98 -1.38
CA ASN A 646 18.22 -28.28 -0.35
C ASN A 646 17.65 -29.31 0.64
N ALA A 647 18.51 -30.16 1.20
CA ALA A 647 18.14 -30.98 2.35
C ALA A 647 18.01 -30.13 3.62
N VAL A 648 17.21 -30.58 4.58
CA VAL A 648 17.09 -29.93 5.89
C VAL A 648 18.43 -29.96 6.62
N ASP A 649 18.86 -28.79 7.09
CA ASP A 649 19.92 -28.69 8.08
C ASP A 649 19.37 -29.01 9.49
N ILE A 650 19.82 -30.14 10.03
CA ILE A 650 19.45 -30.63 11.36
C ILE A 650 20.47 -30.25 12.44
N ALA A 651 21.51 -29.49 12.11
CA ALA A 651 22.49 -29.03 13.09
C ALA A 651 21.86 -28.03 14.08
N GLY A 652 21.85 -28.41 15.37
CA GLY A 652 21.20 -27.63 16.42
C GLY A 652 19.67 -27.71 16.43
N ALA A 653 19.05 -28.62 15.67
CA ALA A 653 17.60 -28.79 15.67
C ALA A 653 17.09 -29.14 17.09
N PRO A 654 15.96 -28.54 17.54
CA PRO A 654 15.35 -28.88 18.82
C PRO A 654 14.86 -30.33 18.81
N HIS A 655 15.00 -31.02 19.92
CA HIS A 655 14.64 -32.44 20.09
C HIS A 655 13.39 -32.63 20.95
N GLN A 656 13.09 -31.70 21.86
CA GLN A 656 11.95 -31.84 22.78
C GLN A 656 10.71 -31.07 22.28
N PRO A 657 9.50 -31.68 22.25
CA PRO A 657 8.25 -30.98 22.05
C PRO A 657 7.85 -30.10 23.24
N ALA A 658 7.09 -29.04 23.00
CA ALA A 658 6.49 -28.25 24.08
C ALA A 658 5.59 -29.11 25.01
N GLY A 659 5.64 -28.81 26.33
CA GLY A 659 4.94 -29.57 27.39
C GLY A 659 5.67 -30.85 27.83
N VAL A 660 5.44 -31.33 29.07
CA VAL A 660 6.04 -32.60 29.55
C VAL A 660 5.22 -33.77 29.04
N LEU A 661 5.80 -34.59 28.17
CA LEU A 661 5.10 -35.72 27.57
C LEU A 661 5.60 -37.05 28.15
N ALA A 662 5.02 -37.48 29.27
CA ALA A 662 5.37 -38.76 29.89
C ALA A 662 4.77 -39.93 29.10
N VAL A 663 5.57 -40.98 28.87
CA VAL A 663 5.16 -42.23 28.22
C VAL A 663 5.34 -43.39 29.18
N GLY A 664 4.32 -44.24 29.31
CA GLY A 664 4.44 -45.50 30.04
C GLY A 664 4.46 -45.39 31.57
N ALA A 665 3.83 -44.31 32.08
CA ALA A 665 3.62 -44.00 33.50
C ALA A 665 4.90 -43.92 34.36
N THR A 666 5.51 -42.73 34.38
CA THR A 666 6.49 -42.31 35.38
C THR A 666 6.11 -40.90 35.86
N THR A 667 5.95 -40.71 37.17
CA THR A 667 5.65 -39.39 37.75
C THR A 667 6.91 -38.54 37.82
N ALA A 668 7.17 -37.77 36.76
CA ALA A 668 8.22 -36.77 36.76
C ALA A 668 7.79 -35.56 37.61
N SER A 669 8.42 -35.37 38.77
CA SER A 669 8.20 -34.21 39.65
C SER A 669 9.50 -33.42 39.81
N ASP A 670 9.63 -32.25 39.19
CA ASP A 670 10.63 -31.26 39.62
C ASP A 670 10.12 -30.62 40.92
N PRO A 671 10.83 -30.76 42.07
CA PRO A 671 10.43 -30.12 43.31
C PRO A 671 10.72 -28.61 43.31
N THR A 672 11.66 -28.12 42.50
CA THR A 672 12.10 -26.72 42.48
C THR A 672 11.10 -25.80 41.78
N ALA A 673 11.07 -24.52 42.18
CA ALA A 673 10.30 -23.50 41.46
C ALA A 673 11.21 -22.76 40.46
N PRO A 674 10.74 -22.49 39.23
CA PRO A 674 11.54 -21.81 38.23
C PRO A 674 11.79 -20.36 38.68
N LYS A 675 13.01 -19.88 38.44
CA LYS A 675 13.44 -18.52 38.77
C LYS A 675 13.94 -17.82 37.52
N VAL A 676 13.77 -16.49 37.49
CA VAL A 676 14.52 -15.63 36.58
C VAL A 676 16.01 -15.71 36.96
N GLN A 677 16.88 -16.00 36.00
CA GLN A 677 18.33 -16.03 36.17
C GLN A 677 18.98 -14.67 35.88
N TRP A 678 18.59 -14.03 34.78
CA TRP A 678 19.13 -12.76 34.28
C TRP A 678 18.18 -12.10 33.29
N ILE A 679 18.36 -10.79 33.10
CA ILE A 679 17.69 -9.99 32.07
C ILE A 679 18.76 -9.46 31.10
N ALA A 680 18.41 -9.27 29.84
CA ALA A 680 19.19 -8.45 28.91
C ALA A 680 18.28 -7.46 28.17
N ALA A 681 18.83 -6.30 27.82
CA ALA A 681 18.18 -5.32 26.97
C ALA A 681 18.78 -5.35 25.56
N SER A 682 17.99 -5.05 24.53
CA SER A 682 18.44 -4.93 23.14
C SER A 682 17.50 -4.02 22.34
N GLY A 683 17.99 -3.45 21.24
CA GLY A 683 17.25 -2.49 20.44
C GLY A 683 18.17 -1.66 19.54
N SER A 684 17.60 -0.74 18.77
CA SER A 684 18.40 0.22 18.01
C SER A 684 19.13 1.15 18.98
N GLY A 685 20.44 1.33 18.79
CA GLY A 685 21.29 2.11 19.71
C GLY A 685 21.70 1.39 21.01
N ILE A 686 21.41 0.09 21.16
CA ILE A 686 21.79 -0.71 22.33
C ILE A 686 22.77 -1.81 21.91
N SER A 687 23.93 -1.85 22.55
CA SER A 687 25.01 -2.83 22.32
C SER A 687 25.45 -3.43 23.65
N ASP A 688 25.49 -4.76 23.75
CA ASP A 688 25.74 -5.51 25.00
C ASP A 688 24.90 -4.98 26.18
N GLY A 689 23.62 -4.70 25.89
CA GLY A 689 22.63 -4.14 26.81
C GLY A 689 22.87 -2.69 27.25
N SER A 690 23.98 -2.08 26.83
CA SER A 690 24.32 -0.69 27.13
C SER A 690 23.94 0.26 25.99
N GLY A 691 23.53 1.49 26.29
CA GLY A 691 23.18 2.47 25.27
C GLY A 691 22.46 3.69 25.80
N THR A 692 22.06 4.57 24.88
CA THR A 692 21.21 5.73 25.18
C THR A 692 20.02 5.73 24.23
N VAL A 693 18.81 5.70 24.79
CA VAL A 693 17.54 5.75 24.07
C VAL A 693 16.72 6.96 24.50
N LYS A 694 15.78 7.38 23.66
CA LYS A 694 14.90 8.56 23.84
C LYS A 694 13.44 8.17 23.57
N ALA A 695 12.50 9.08 23.82
CA ALA A 695 11.09 8.88 23.51
C ALA A 695 10.87 8.38 22.07
N GLY A 696 9.98 7.38 21.92
CA GLY A 696 9.69 6.70 20.65
C GLY A 696 10.59 5.50 20.32
N ASP A 697 11.78 5.38 20.93
CA ASP A 697 12.66 4.23 20.69
C ASP A 697 12.06 2.93 21.28
N THR A 698 12.28 1.81 20.60
CA THR A 698 11.85 0.48 21.05
C THR A 698 12.98 -0.26 21.76
N VAL A 699 12.72 -0.73 22.98
CA VAL A 699 13.60 -1.59 23.77
C VAL A 699 12.96 -2.98 23.91
N TRP A 700 13.75 -4.02 23.69
CA TRP A 700 13.39 -5.41 23.95
C TRP A 700 14.08 -5.91 25.21
N LEU A 701 13.30 -6.49 26.12
CA LEU A 701 13.77 -7.07 27.38
C LEU A 701 13.59 -8.59 27.34
N SER A 702 14.71 -9.31 27.42
CA SER A 702 14.77 -10.77 27.43
C SER A 702 14.91 -11.28 28.88
N VAL A 703 13.87 -11.94 29.40
CA VAL A 703 13.85 -12.54 30.75
C VAL A 703 14.18 -14.03 30.66
N ASN A 704 15.26 -14.47 31.31
CA ASN A 704 15.82 -15.81 31.13
C ASN A 704 15.64 -16.71 32.35
N PHE A 705 15.46 -18.02 32.13
CA PHE A 705 15.09 -19.02 33.14
C PHE A 705 16.00 -20.27 33.08
N LYS A 706 15.94 -21.12 34.12
CA LYS A 706 16.64 -22.44 34.09
C LYS A 706 15.93 -23.44 33.16
N ASP A 707 14.60 -23.39 33.07
CA ASP A 707 13.73 -24.30 32.32
C ASP A 707 12.98 -23.57 31.21
N ALA A 708 12.35 -24.31 30.31
CA ALA A 708 11.37 -23.77 29.38
C ALA A 708 10.08 -23.34 30.11
N MET A 709 9.64 -22.10 29.86
CA MET A 709 8.45 -21.48 30.43
C MET A 709 7.27 -21.52 29.46
N THR A 710 6.09 -21.95 29.93
CA THR A 710 4.81 -21.81 29.23
C THR A 710 4.10 -20.54 29.71
N VAL A 711 3.58 -19.75 28.79
CA VAL A 711 2.83 -18.52 29.06
C VAL A 711 1.35 -18.70 28.70
N ASN A 712 0.49 -18.74 29.71
CA ASN A 712 -0.98 -18.77 29.62
C ASN A 712 -1.56 -17.51 30.29
N GLY A 713 -1.24 -16.33 29.75
CA GLY A 713 -1.63 -15.04 30.30
C GLY A 713 -1.01 -13.87 29.52
N ALA A 714 -1.14 -12.66 30.05
CA ALA A 714 -0.54 -11.45 29.50
C ALA A 714 0.47 -10.85 30.49
N PRO A 715 1.66 -11.47 30.68
CA PRO A 715 2.64 -10.98 31.64
C PRO A 715 3.27 -9.65 31.19
N SER A 716 3.78 -8.89 32.15
CA SER A 716 4.40 -7.58 31.93
C SER A 716 5.47 -7.25 32.96
N LEU A 717 6.37 -6.33 32.59
CA LEU A 717 7.42 -5.81 33.47
C LEU A 717 7.17 -4.31 33.71
N SER A 718 7.10 -3.88 34.97
CA SER A 718 7.19 -2.46 35.34
C SER A 718 8.66 -2.03 35.30
N LEU A 719 8.93 -0.80 34.87
CA LEU A 719 10.30 -0.30 34.67
C LEU A 719 10.65 0.87 35.61
N SER A 720 11.95 1.17 35.78
CA SER A 720 12.44 2.30 36.59
C SER A 720 12.03 3.67 36.02
N SER A 721 11.76 3.73 34.71
CA SER A 721 11.29 4.91 33.99
C SER A 721 9.81 5.29 34.23
N GLY A 722 9.05 4.43 34.92
CA GLY A 722 7.59 4.48 34.98
C GLY A 722 6.89 3.70 33.86
N GLY A 723 7.61 3.33 32.80
CA GLY A 723 7.09 2.57 31.66
C GLY A 723 6.72 1.13 32.00
N THR A 724 6.07 0.44 31.05
CA THR A 724 5.69 -0.98 31.17
C THR A 724 6.05 -1.74 29.89
N ALA A 725 6.89 -2.77 30.02
CA ALA A 725 7.18 -3.72 28.95
C ALA A 725 6.10 -4.81 28.88
N LYS A 726 5.53 -5.04 27.70
CA LYS A 726 4.48 -6.03 27.46
C LYS A 726 5.07 -7.28 26.81
N TYR A 727 4.61 -8.46 27.23
CA TYR A 727 5.02 -9.73 26.64
C TYR A 727 4.72 -9.82 25.14
N VAL A 728 5.62 -10.45 24.37
CA VAL A 728 5.48 -10.65 22.92
C VAL A 728 5.71 -12.11 22.49
N SER A 729 6.77 -12.77 22.97
CA SER A 729 7.13 -14.12 22.48
C SER A 729 8.02 -14.92 23.43
N GLY A 730 8.29 -16.18 23.09
CA GLY A 730 9.18 -17.08 23.85
C GLY A 730 8.51 -18.17 24.68
N SER A 731 7.18 -18.29 24.65
CA SER A 731 6.45 -19.40 25.29
C SER A 731 6.93 -20.73 24.71
N GLY A 732 7.19 -21.72 25.57
CA GLY A 732 7.85 -22.98 25.22
C GLY A 732 9.39 -22.93 25.21
N THR A 733 10.00 -21.78 25.53
CA THR A 733 11.46 -21.61 25.59
C THR A 733 11.91 -21.13 26.98
N ASN A 734 13.22 -21.12 27.24
CA ASN A 734 13.80 -20.60 28.48
C ASN A 734 14.03 -19.07 28.47
N THR A 735 13.58 -18.35 27.44
CA THR A 735 13.71 -16.89 27.33
C THR A 735 12.39 -16.26 26.91
N LEU A 736 11.80 -15.42 27.75
CA LEU A 736 10.59 -14.66 27.43
C LEU A 736 10.94 -13.24 26.97
N GLN A 737 10.38 -12.82 25.84
CA GLN A 737 10.62 -11.51 25.23
C GLN A 737 9.49 -10.53 25.54
N PHE A 738 9.86 -9.33 25.99
CA PHE A 738 8.96 -8.22 26.28
C PHE A 738 9.36 -7.01 25.44
N LYS A 739 8.38 -6.31 24.86
CA LYS A 739 8.58 -5.04 24.13
C LYS A 739 8.18 -3.86 25.03
N TYR A 740 9.06 -2.86 25.07
CA TYR A 740 8.83 -1.54 25.64
C TYR A 740 9.08 -0.50 24.54
N VAL A 741 8.33 0.61 24.58
CA VAL A 741 8.55 1.79 23.74
C VAL A 741 8.61 2.97 24.71
N VAL A 742 9.69 3.75 24.64
CA VAL A 742 9.92 4.85 25.58
C VAL A 742 8.85 5.94 25.40
N GLY A 743 8.15 6.28 26.48
CA GLY A 743 7.16 7.34 26.49
C GLY A 743 7.77 8.75 26.51
N ALA A 744 7.01 9.74 26.06
CA ALA A 744 7.40 11.14 26.17
C ALA A 744 7.50 11.56 27.65
N GLY A 745 8.63 12.16 28.04
CA GLY A 745 8.91 12.55 29.43
C GLY A 745 9.36 11.42 30.36
N GLU A 746 9.43 10.17 29.89
CA GLU A 746 10.07 9.09 30.65
C GLU A 746 11.59 9.30 30.66
N SER A 747 12.25 9.01 31.79
CA SER A 747 13.71 9.07 31.92
C SER A 747 14.21 8.08 32.96
N ALA A 748 15.43 7.59 32.77
CA ALA A 748 16.07 6.63 33.67
C ALA A 748 17.59 6.71 33.47
N PRO A 749 18.40 6.95 34.51
CA PRO A 749 19.86 6.94 34.37
C PRO A 749 20.37 5.54 33.97
N ASP A 750 19.69 4.51 34.47
CA ASP A 750 19.77 3.12 34.04
C ASP A 750 18.37 2.49 34.10
N LEU A 751 18.04 1.62 33.14
CA LEU A 751 16.69 1.07 32.95
C LEU A 751 16.54 -0.29 33.63
N GLU A 752 15.96 -0.28 34.83
CA GLU A 752 15.72 -1.47 35.65
C GLU A 752 14.29 -1.98 35.51
N VAL A 753 14.07 -3.26 35.78
CA VAL A 753 12.74 -3.85 36.00
C VAL A 753 12.34 -3.63 37.45
N SER A 754 11.49 -2.62 37.68
CA SER A 754 10.94 -2.27 39.00
C SER A 754 9.87 -3.24 39.49
N GLY A 755 9.29 -4.07 38.61
CA GLY A 755 8.29 -5.07 38.99
C GLY A 755 8.06 -6.16 37.95
N TYR A 756 7.80 -7.38 38.43
CA TYR A 756 7.51 -8.57 37.62
C TYR A 756 6.05 -9.00 37.77
N ASP A 757 5.22 -8.80 36.74
CA ASP A 757 3.94 -9.49 36.64
C ASP A 757 4.06 -10.70 35.70
N LEU A 758 4.47 -11.82 36.28
CA LEU A 758 4.60 -13.11 35.58
C LEU A 758 3.40 -14.05 35.84
N LYS A 759 2.21 -13.50 36.12
CA LYS A 759 0.98 -14.30 36.22
C LYS A 759 0.71 -15.05 34.91
N GLY A 760 0.37 -16.34 35.02
CA GLY A 760 0.20 -17.23 33.88
C GLY A 760 1.52 -17.78 33.30
N VAL A 761 2.68 -17.40 33.83
CA VAL A 761 3.97 -18.03 33.48
C VAL A 761 4.27 -19.20 34.41
N THR A 762 4.54 -20.37 33.83
CA THR A 762 4.80 -21.62 34.54
C THR A 762 5.93 -22.41 33.89
N ASP A 763 6.67 -23.23 34.65
CA ASP A 763 7.55 -24.24 34.06
C ASP A 763 6.76 -25.32 33.30
N ARG A 764 7.49 -26.23 32.66
CA ARG A 764 6.95 -27.41 31.96
C ARG A 764 6.11 -28.33 32.87
N ALA A 765 6.31 -28.29 34.20
CA ALA A 765 5.56 -29.03 35.21
C ALA A 765 4.33 -28.26 35.75
N GLY A 766 4.03 -27.07 35.22
CA GLY A 766 2.87 -26.26 35.58
C GLY A 766 3.07 -25.40 36.84
N LYS A 767 4.29 -25.26 37.36
CA LYS A 767 4.58 -24.49 38.58
C LYS A 767 4.95 -23.05 38.24
N SER A 768 4.33 -22.09 38.93
CA SER A 768 4.52 -20.66 38.69
C SER A 768 5.93 -20.17 39.01
N VAL A 769 6.36 -19.11 38.32
CA VAL A 769 7.66 -18.44 38.56
C VAL A 769 7.78 -17.92 39.98
N ASN A 770 8.88 -18.28 40.64
CA ASN A 770 9.30 -17.68 41.90
C ASN A 770 10.14 -16.43 41.62
N ILE A 771 9.50 -15.26 41.77
CA ILE A 771 10.14 -13.94 41.59
C ILE A 771 10.97 -13.48 42.80
N ALA A 772 11.04 -14.25 43.90
CA ALA A 772 11.79 -13.87 45.10
C ALA A 772 13.32 -13.92 44.84
N GLY A 773 13.92 -12.73 44.81
CA GLY A 773 15.32 -12.52 44.46
C GLY A 773 15.58 -12.64 42.95
N ALA A 774 14.57 -12.36 42.10
CA ALA A 774 14.82 -12.12 40.69
C ALA A 774 15.74 -10.90 40.49
N PRO A 775 16.64 -10.89 39.50
CA PRO A 775 17.45 -9.72 39.17
C PRO A 775 16.56 -8.58 38.67
N HIS A 776 16.94 -7.34 38.96
CA HIS A 776 16.21 -6.14 38.54
C HIS A 776 16.92 -5.39 37.39
N GLN A 777 18.24 -5.37 37.38
CA GLN A 777 19.04 -4.78 36.31
C GLN A 777 19.23 -5.77 35.13
N PRO A 778 19.02 -5.34 33.87
CA PRO A 778 19.63 -5.95 32.71
C PRO A 778 21.17 -5.87 32.79
N ALA A 779 21.87 -6.72 32.03
CA ALA A 779 23.30 -6.51 31.81
C ALA A 779 23.53 -5.23 30.96
N GLY A 780 24.53 -4.43 31.33
CA GLY A 780 24.86 -3.15 30.67
C GLY A 780 24.48 -1.93 31.52
N VAL A 781 24.49 -0.75 30.90
CA VAL A 781 23.86 0.49 31.43
C VAL A 781 23.02 1.11 30.32
N LEU A 782 21.71 1.11 30.48
CA LEU A 782 20.75 1.59 29.49
C LEU A 782 20.10 2.89 29.95
N THR A 783 20.71 4.01 29.58
CA THR A 783 20.18 5.33 29.89
C THR A 783 19.00 5.65 28.99
N ILE A 784 17.83 5.92 29.56
CA ILE A 784 16.80 6.70 28.88
C ILE A 784 17.14 8.17 29.09
N ALA A 785 17.60 8.82 28.03
CA ALA A 785 17.84 10.25 28.03
C ALA A 785 16.52 10.96 28.34
N ALA A 786 16.52 11.77 29.40
CA ALA A 786 15.48 12.77 29.57
C ALA A 786 15.48 13.66 28.32
N ASP A 787 14.30 13.84 27.73
CA ASP A 787 14.13 14.80 26.65
C ASP A 787 14.57 16.19 27.13
N ALA A 788 15.15 16.99 26.23
CA ALA A 788 15.94 18.15 26.60
C ALA A 788 15.05 19.29 27.15
N SER A 789 14.76 19.23 28.45
CA SER A 789 13.96 20.23 29.15
C SER A 789 14.54 21.63 28.92
N ALA A 790 13.72 22.54 28.37
CA ALA A 790 14.06 23.95 28.23
C ALA A 790 14.58 24.48 29.58
N GLY A 791 15.85 24.91 29.60
CA GLY A 791 16.64 24.91 30.83
C GLY A 791 16.08 25.78 31.95
N THR A 792 15.67 25.15 33.05
CA THR A 792 15.24 25.87 34.26
C THR A 792 16.45 26.53 34.93
N ALA A 793 16.50 27.86 34.90
CA ALA A 793 17.48 28.62 35.65
C ALA A 793 17.35 28.35 37.17
N SER A 794 18.48 28.19 37.86
CA SER A 794 18.53 27.63 39.22
C SER A 794 18.17 28.63 40.32
N VAL A 795 17.43 28.16 41.33
CA VAL A 795 17.61 28.59 42.73
C VAL A 795 17.45 27.40 43.69
N ASN A 796 18.21 27.45 44.78
CA ASN A 796 18.47 26.39 45.76
C ASN A 796 19.01 27.09 47.04
N PRO A 797 19.14 26.48 48.24
CA PRO A 797 18.55 25.26 48.83
C PRO A 797 17.79 25.54 50.17
N LEU A 798 17.18 24.49 50.78
CA LEU A 798 17.47 23.97 52.16
C LEU A 798 16.27 23.28 52.87
N ALA A 799 16.57 22.15 53.55
CA ALA A 799 15.83 21.51 54.67
C ALA A 799 14.35 21.08 54.42
N LYS A 800 13.88 19.82 54.58
CA LYS A 800 14.28 18.62 55.37
C LYS A 800 14.21 18.85 56.90
N THR A 801 13.51 18.08 57.76
CA THR A 801 12.62 16.89 57.61
C THR A 801 11.30 17.15 58.41
N VAL A 802 10.57 16.31 59.16
CA VAL A 802 10.66 14.94 59.77
C VAL A 802 9.23 14.33 59.78
N ALA A 803 9.08 13.00 59.88
CA ALA A 803 7.78 12.29 59.96
C ALA A 803 7.24 12.11 61.40
N SER A 804 5.94 11.81 61.54
CA SER A 804 5.37 10.75 62.42
C SER A 804 3.83 10.72 62.30
N ALA A 805 3.12 9.88 63.07
CA ALA A 805 1.76 9.41 62.76
C ALA A 805 0.75 9.54 63.93
N ALA A 806 -0.52 9.25 63.58
CA ALA A 806 -1.64 8.83 64.43
C ALA A 806 -2.66 9.88 64.95
N SER A 807 -3.79 9.33 65.40
CA SER A 807 -4.92 9.90 66.15
C SER A 807 -5.84 10.97 65.51
N ASP A 808 -6.91 10.48 64.89
CA ASP A 808 -8.31 10.54 65.39
C ASP A 808 -9.15 11.85 65.44
N LEU A 809 -10.47 11.61 65.32
CA LEU A 809 -11.65 12.39 65.72
C LEU A 809 -12.04 13.76 65.08
N ALA A 810 -13.32 13.77 64.66
CA ALA A 810 -14.32 14.85 64.73
C ALA A 810 -14.29 16.05 63.73
N ALA A 811 -15.44 16.22 63.07
CA ALA A 811 -15.89 17.40 62.32
C ALA A 811 -16.78 18.31 63.24
N PRO A 812 -17.54 19.33 62.78
CA PRO A 812 -17.63 19.98 61.44
C PRO A 812 -17.61 21.54 61.48
N ALA A 813 -17.79 22.23 60.34
CA ALA A 813 -18.79 23.33 60.14
C ALA A 813 -18.52 24.29 58.94
N THR A 814 -19.29 24.11 57.86
CA THR A 814 -20.00 25.13 57.02
C THR A 814 -19.40 26.52 56.64
N VAL A 815 -19.26 26.71 55.32
CA VAL A 815 -19.88 27.79 54.49
C VAL A 815 -19.55 29.27 54.74
N THR A 816 -18.95 29.94 53.74
CA THR A 816 -19.57 31.08 53.02
C THR A 816 -18.84 31.42 51.71
N SER A 817 -19.53 32.04 50.76
CA SER A 817 -19.02 32.52 49.48
C SER A 817 -19.15 34.04 49.35
N GLY A 818 -18.17 34.73 48.78
CA GLY A 818 -18.24 36.18 48.56
C GLY A 818 -17.29 36.67 47.46
N THR A 819 -17.83 37.38 46.47
CA THR A 819 -17.12 37.90 45.29
C THR A 819 -16.75 39.37 45.44
N SER A 820 -15.64 39.78 44.81
CA SER A 820 -15.45 41.15 44.31
C SER A 820 -14.48 41.16 43.13
N ALA A 821 -14.54 42.20 42.30
CA ALA A 821 -13.73 42.38 41.10
C ALA A 821 -13.36 43.86 40.93
N GLN A 822 -12.28 44.18 40.21
CA GLN A 822 -12.21 45.36 39.33
C GLN A 822 -10.96 45.44 38.44
N THR A 823 -11.20 45.85 37.18
CA THR A 823 -10.40 46.70 36.26
C THR A 823 -8.86 46.67 36.19
N ALA A 824 -8.35 46.66 34.96
CA ALA A 824 -7.11 47.32 34.57
C ALA A 824 -7.30 48.04 33.21
N SER A 825 -6.49 49.07 32.89
CA SER A 825 -6.63 49.91 31.70
C SER A 825 -5.27 50.37 31.13
N GLN A 826 -5.19 50.45 29.79
CA GLN A 826 -4.25 51.18 28.89
C GLN A 826 -3.07 51.98 29.52
N GLN A 827 -1.87 52.08 28.92
CA GLN A 827 -1.63 52.55 27.52
C GLN A 827 -0.14 52.36 27.05
N TRP A 828 0.15 52.73 25.79
CA TRP A 828 1.47 52.88 25.10
C TRP A 828 2.59 53.58 25.92
N PHE A 829 3.91 53.50 25.63
CA PHE A 829 4.76 53.03 24.50
C PHE A 829 6.01 52.27 25.05
N GLY A 830 6.93 51.64 24.28
CA GLY A 830 7.10 51.43 22.83
C GLY A 830 8.56 51.66 22.34
N GLY A 831 9.14 50.74 21.54
CA GLY A 831 10.52 50.79 21.00
C GLY A 831 10.89 49.55 20.15
N HIS A 832 11.94 49.60 19.33
CA HIS A 832 12.28 48.54 18.34
C HIS A 832 13.30 47.49 18.83
N GLY A 833 13.28 46.28 18.25
CA GLY A 833 14.53 45.52 18.08
C GLY A 833 14.50 43.97 18.00
N GLY A 834 13.91 43.38 16.96
CA GLY A 834 14.41 42.11 16.38
C GLY A 834 14.01 40.75 16.99
N SER A 835 13.27 39.97 16.18
CA SER A 835 13.43 38.52 15.99
C SER A 835 13.63 37.59 17.21
N VAL A 836 12.54 36.94 17.64
CA VAL A 836 12.59 35.54 18.11
C VAL A 836 11.41 34.77 17.52
N THR A 837 11.65 33.53 17.08
CA THR A 837 10.62 32.53 16.78
C THR A 837 10.15 31.86 18.06
N ASP A 838 8.85 31.63 18.23
CA ASP A 838 8.35 30.66 19.21
C ASP A 838 7.10 29.94 18.68
N ALA A 839 6.95 28.67 19.06
CA ALA A 839 5.89 27.78 18.60
C ALA A 839 5.70 26.60 19.56
N ALA A 840 4.87 26.76 20.60
CA ALA A 840 4.37 25.63 21.38
C ALA A 840 3.06 25.90 22.16
N PHE A 841 2.34 24.78 22.37
CA PHE A 841 1.32 24.49 23.40
C PHE A 841 -0.15 24.85 23.16
N GLY A 842 -1.03 23.94 23.64
CA GLY A 842 -2.41 24.29 23.99
C GLY A 842 -3.52 23.29 23.66
N SER A 843 -3.28 21.97 23.75
CA SER A 843 -4.33 20.97 23.50
C SER A 843 -5.56 21.12 24.43
N GLY A 844 -6.71 21.46 23.83
CA GLY A 844 -8.03 20.88 24.13
C GLY A 844 -8.67 21.06 25.52
N ARG A 845 -9.90 21.58 25.54
CA ARG A 845 -10.95 21.12 26.47
C ARG A 845 -12.35 21.47 25.97
N THR A 846 -13.21 20.46 25.84
CA THR A 846 -14.64 20.63 25.58
C THR A 846 -15.40 19.51 26.28
N LEU A 847 -16.40 19.84 27.09
CA LEU A 847 -17.33 18.86 27.67
C LEU A 847 -18.63 19.54 28.10
N GLY A 848 -19.77 18.91 27.80
CA GLY A 848 -21.04 19.11 28.50
C GLY A 848 -21.86 20.36 28.14
N TYR A 849 -22.87 20.16 27.28
CA TYR A 849 -24.15 20.88 27.39
C TYR A 849 -25.20 19.95 28.00
N SER A 850 -26.27 20.50 28.58
CA SER A 850 -27.31 19.70 29.26
C SER A 850 -28.69 20.36 29.20
N GLY A 851 -29.75 19.55 29.32
CA GLY A 851 -31.16 19.96 29.26
C GLY A 851 -31.82 19.65 27.90
N SER A 852 -33.11 19.30 27.82
CA SER A 852 -34.09 19.03 28.90
C SER A 852 -35.19 18.06 28.44
N GLN A 853 -36.10 17.70 29.35
CA GLN A 853 -37.15 16.68 29.21
C GLN A 853 -38.39 17.20 28.44
N ASP A 854 -39.23 16.30 27.87
CA ASP A 854 -40.48 15.86 28.53
C ASP A 854 -41.35 14.84 27.76
N GLY A 855 -42.14 14.05 28.53
CA GLY A 855 -43.44 13.47 28.13
C GLY A 855 -43.51 12.05 27.52
N GLY A 856 -44.43 11.19 28.01
CA GLY A 856 -45.19 10.33 27.07
C GLY A 856 -45.61 8.87 27.31
N ALA A 857 -45.48 8.25 28.49
CA ALA A 857 -46.26 7.08 28.99
C ALA A 857 -46.61 5.83 28.10
N SER A 858 -46.19 4.63 28.60
CA SER A 858 -46.84 3.29 28.48
C SER A 858 -46.82 2.54 27.12
N ALA A 859 -46.89 1.18 27.03
CA ALA A 859 -47.12 0.13 28.03
C ALA A 859 -46.34 -1.21 27.76
N ASP A 860 -46.37 -2.11 28.75
CA ASP A 860 -45.80 -3.49 28.86
C ASP A 860 -46.84 -4.57 28.37
N PRO A 861 -46.65 -5.92 28.39
CA PRO A 861 -45.46 -6.79 28.52
C PRO A 861 -45.31 -7.94 27.49
N SER A 862 -44.10 -8.53 27.42
CA SER A 862 -43.87 -10.00 27.50
C SER A 862 -42.36 -10.33 27.54
N GLN A 863 -41.77 -10.59 28.71
CA GLN A 863 -41.62 -11.92 29.35
C GLN A 863 -40.75 -12.94 28.56
N GLY A 864 -39.49 -13.09 28.98
CA GLY A 864 -38.53 -14.12 28.52
C GLY A 864 -37.22 -14.03 29.30
N SER A 865 -36.88 -15.04 30.12
CA SER A 865 -35.99 -14.86 31.27
C SER A 865 -34.57 -15.45 31.17
N ALA A 866 -33.58 -14.58 31.40
CA ALA A 866 -32.43 -14.74 32.30
C ALA A 866 -31.22 -15.69 32.00
N MET A 867 -30.06 -15.19 32.47
CA MET A 867 -28.80 -15.86 32.88
C MET A 867 -27.70 -16.28 31.87
N SER A 868 -26.67 -15.42 31.82
CA SER A 868 -25.30 -15.71 32.33
C SER A 868 -24.39 -16.74 31.65
N LYS A 869 -23.43 -16.25 30.84
CA LYS A 869 -21.97 -16.54 30.81
C LYS A 869 -21.33 -15.88 29.57
N LEU A 870 -20.02 -15.72 29.37
CA LEU A 870 -18.80 -15.48 30.18
C LEU A 870 -17.59 -15.78 29.26
N ALA A 871 -17.03 -14.74 28.64
CA ALA A 871 -15.63 -14.61 28.19
C ALA A 871 -15.09 -15.41 26.95
N LEU A 872 -13.89 -14.96 26.51
CA LEU A 872 -12.96 -15.47 25.47
C LEU A 872 -13.36 -15.30 23.97
N LEU A 873 -12.45 -15.04 23.01
CA LEU A 873 -11.05 -14.54 23.07
C LEU A 873 -10.60 -13.88 21.73
N ASN A 874 -9.42 -13.26 21.73
CA ASN A 874 -8.78 -12.47 20.66
C ASN A 874 -8.24 -13.24 19.43
N GLN A 875 -8.18 -12.51 18.31
CA GLN A 875 -7.07 -12.30 17.35
C GLN A 875 -6.09 -13.42 16.93
N TYR A 876 -5.72 -13.40 15.64
CA TYR A 876 -4.41 -13.83 15.13
C TYR A 876 -3.92 -12.90 14.01
N ALA A 877 -2.79 -12.21 14.20
CA ALA A 877 -1.97 -11.63 13.12
C ALA A 877 -0.55 -11.25 13.60
N ALA A 878 0.39 -11.16 12.65
CA ALA A 878 1.76 -10.61 12.73
C ALA A 878 2.88 -11.43 13.40
N SER A 879 3.75 -12.03 12.56
CA SER A 879 5.17 -12.28 12.91
C SER A 879 6.08 -12.47 11.69
N SER A 880 6.71 -11.40 11.20
CA SER A 880 7.93 -11.47 10.38
C SER A 880 8.65 -10.12 10.36
N PHE A 881 9.97 -10.15 10.59
CA PHE A 881 11.04 -9.31 10.02
C PHE A 881 12.18 -9.09 11.02
N ALA A 882 13.37 -9.56 10.65
CA ALA A 882 14.65 -9.19 11.26
C ALA A 882 15.75 -9.42 10.20
N THR A 883 16.43 -8.36 9.78
CA THR A 883 17.51 -8.38 8.77
C THR A 883 18.88 -8.19 9.43
N PRO A 884 19.92 -8.94 9.03
CA PRO A 884 21.28 -8.74 9.56
C PRO A 884 21.93 -7.46 9.01
N ALA A 885 22.77 -6.82 9.83
CA ALA A 885 23.47 -5.57 9.49
C ALA A 885 24.75 -5.81 8.65
N PRO A 886 25.19 -4.82 7.83
CA PRO A 886 26.39 -4.94 7.00
C PRO A 886 27.69 -4.65 7.77
N THR A 887 28.77 -5.35 7.42
CA THR A 887 30.12 -5.09 7.96
C THR A 887 30.94 -4.22 7.02
N SER A 888 31.30 -3.00 7.43
CA SER A 888 32.23 -2.12 6.70
C SER A 888 33.62 -2.13 7.32
N PHE A 889 34.65 -2.47 6.56
CA PHE A 889 36.05 -2.20 6.91
C PHE A 889 36.65 -1.17 5.94
N GLY A 890 37.27 -0.12 6.49
CA GLY A 890 37.92 0.93 5.71
C GLY A 890 39.25 0.48 5.11
N ALA A 891 39.59 1.03 3.95
CA ALA A 891 40.86 0.73 3.28
C ALA A 891 42.04 1.45 3.94
N MET A 892 43.11 0.71 4.24
CA MET A 892 44.47 1.23 4.37
C MET A 892 45.42 0.44 3.47
N THR A 893 46.33 1.15 2.81
CA THR A 893 47.21 0.62 1.78
C THR A 893 48.50 0.05 2.35
N GLN A 894 48.84 -1.21 2.03
CA GLN A 894 50.24 -1.62 1.91
C GLN A 894 50.41 -2.81 0.95
N ALA A 895 51.62 -2.97 0.43
CA ALA A 895 51.92 -3.82 -0.72
C ALA A 895 52.95 -4.91 -0.37
N TRP A 896 52.75 -6.11 -0.92
CA TRP A 896 53.78 -7.05 -1.37
C TRP A 896 54.96 -7.41 -0.42
N LEU A 897 54.89 -8.59 0.24
CA LEU A 897 55.66 -9.81 -0.14
C LEU A 897 55.75 -10.91 0.95
N ASN A 898 56.03 -12.13 0.46
CA ASN A 898 56.75 -13.24 1.10
C ASN A 898 56.18 -14.01 2.33
N SER A 899 55.45 -15.09 1.98
CA SER A 899 55.88 -16.50 2.16
C SER A 899 55.97 -17.17 3.55
N SER A 900 55.23 -18.28 3.64
CA SER A 900 55.58 -19.60 4.23
C SER A 900 55.89 -19.74 5.74
N THR A 901 55.04 -20.52 6.41
CA THR A 901 55.34 -21.48 7.51
C THR A 901 56.02 -20.93 8.80
N GLN A 902 55.55 -21.18 10.02
CA GLN A 902 55.25 -22.50 10.60
C GLN A 902 54.23 -22.47 11.78
N THR A 903 53.82 -23.68 12.15
CA THR A 903 53.05 -24.16 13.31
C THR A 903 53.47 -23.70 14.73
N LEU A 904 52.48 -23.74 15.65
CA LEU A 904 52.58 -24.03 17.11
C LEU A 904 53.30 -22.97 18.00
N ALA A 905 52.87 -22.67 19.24
CA ALA A 905 51.86 -23.25 20.14
C ALA A 905 51.30 -22.24 21.18
N LYS A 906 50.24 -22.64 21.91
CA LYS A 906 49.85 -22.07 23.23
C LYS A 906 50.90 -22.48 24.29
N PRO A 907 51.13 -21.72 25.39
CA PRO A 907 50.15 -21.73 26.49
C PRO A 907 50.02 -20.47 27.38
N ARG A 908 48.83 -20.34 27.98
CA ARG A 908 48.52 -19.80 29.33
C ARG A 908 49.35 -18.61 29.87
N GLY A 909 48.80 -17.41 29.73
CA GLY A 909 48.32 -16.68 30.91
C GLY A 909 46.86 -17.08 31.16
#